data_AF-A0A853ERE8-F1
#
_entry.id   AF-A0A853ERE8-F1
#
_cell.length_a   1.000
_cell.length_b   1.000
_cell.length_c   1.000
_cell.angle_alpha   90.00
_cell.angle_beta   90.00
_cell.angle_gamma   90.00
#
_symmetry.space_group_name_H-M   'P 1'
#
loop_
_entity.id
_entity.type
_entity.pdbx_description
1 polymer ?
#
loop_
_entity_poly.entity_id
_entity_poly.type
_entity_poly.pdbx_seq_one_letter_code
_entity_poly.pdbx_strand_id
1 'polypeptide(L)'
;ATTGPRPSLMLARQRQEHILERVAATGGVRVADIVEELGISEMTVRRDITELVSQGRVERVHGGAVAAGATSLEPRFQAKSTLHPDAKRRIGVEAAALVRPGDSLALSGGTTTLALARALTELDHFPTLTVITNSLPAAQLLFDAADASRAEGSEAPSIILTGGERTPSNALVGLVAVDSLRTLRVEWVFLGAHGFTPEDGLMTPNLMEASTNQALVAAGRTVVATIDASKWGVLGLRSFCATRDIGVLVTEAEPDGVWYAPGRVNIIGEHTDYNGGLALPIALPHRAYLALRRREDRTIRLVSSRDAEAVEVLDLDAIGPKGTPGEVTQWASYIAGVAWSLEHEGFTGLPGFDAALVSCVPLGGGLSSSAALECAAAVAIDEVAGLGLAGPVQEPDDAGRARLVGVCVRTENEMAGAPTGGMDQSASLRCREGHALELDCRDGSVAHVPFDLAAQGLALLVIDTRAEHSLTDGQYGARREACEEAARILGVDLLADIAPQDLDEALERLRRSAGRDGGPDPERAEVLVRRVRHVVTEIARTRELVALLQQADALSGEALAAVGALMDASHESLRVDYECTGPELDTAVEAARAAGAHGARMTGGGFGGSAIALVDAEAVPEVARAVVQAYATAGFRPPAFLNALPGAPAGRLA
;
A
#
# COMPACT_ATOMS: atom_id res chain seq x y z
N ALA A 1 62.78 -23.71 20.81
CA ALA A 1 63.45 -22.61 20.08
C ALA A 1 63.55 -22.99 18.59
N THR A 2 63.49 -22.01 17.65
CA THR A 2 64.16 -21.89 16.29
C THR A 2 64.33 -23.10 15.33
N THR A 3 64.29 -23.02 13.97
CA THR A 3 63.57 -22.25 12.89
C THR A 3 64.20 -22.57 11.50
N GLY A 4 63.47 -22.56 10.35
CA GLY A 4 64.08 -22.66 8.99
C GLY A 4 63.14 -22.61 7.73
N PRO A 5 63.65 -22.44 6.47
CA PRO A 5 62.90 -22.05 5.24
C PRO A 5 63.09 -22.95 3.94
N ARG A 6 63.03 -22.45 2.68
CA ARG A 6 61.89 -22.53 1.69
C ARG A 6 62.27 -22.31 0.17
N PRO A 7 61.72 -23.06 -0.85
CA PRO A 7 61.91 -22.85 -2.32
C PRO A 7 60.62 -22.61 -3.21
N SER A 8 60.67 -22.76 -4.57
CA SER A 8 59.87 -22.10 -5.66
C SER A 8 59.40 -23.04 -6.84
N LEU A 9 58.93 -22.69 -8.09
CA LEU A 9 57.98 -21.70 -8.74
C LEU A 9 57.52 -22.16 -10.18
N MET A 10 56.50 -21.50 -10.82
CA MET A 10 56.02 -21.59 -12.26
C MET A 10 55.35 -20.21 -12.68
N LEU A 11 54.86 -19.97 -13.91
CA LEU A 11 54.08 -18.74 -14.27
C LEU A 11 52.69 -18.63 -13.58
N ALA A 12 52.49 -17.59 -12.78
CA ALA A 12 51.47 -17.52 -11.73
C ALA A 12 50.00 -17.48 -12.20
N ARG A 13 49.62 -16.49 -13.04
CA ARG A 13 48.22 -16.19 -13.32
C ARG A 13 47.40 -17.35 -13.89
N GLN A 14 48.00 -18.13 -14.80
CA GLN A 14 47.32 -19.28 -15.42
C GLN A 14 47.04 -20.41 -14.41
N ARG A 15 47.89 -20.59 -13.38
CA ARG A 15 47.57 -21.51 -12.27
C ARG A 15 46.43 -20.97 -11.41
N GLN A 16 46.41 -19.67 -11.18
CA GLN A 16 45.39 -19.00 -10.35
C GLN A 16 44.00 -19.13 -10.99
N GLU A 17 43.89 -18.95 -12.31
CA GLU A 17 42.65 -19.17 -13.05
C GLU A 17 42.21 -20.65 -13.04
N HIS A 18 43.13 -21.61 -13.24
CA HIS A 18 42.80 -23.05 -13.15
C HIS A 18 42.31 -23.50 -11.75
N ILE A 19 42.91 -22.97 -10.69
CA ILE A 19 42.50 -23.24 -9.30
C ILE A 19 41.09 -22.72 -9.02
N LEU A 20 40.72 -21.56 -9.57
CA LEU A 20 39.38 -20.98 -9.42
C LEU A 20 38.29 -21.82 -10.09
N GLU A 21 38.53 -22.29 -11.32
CA GLU A 21 37.55 -23.08 -12.08
C GLU A 21 37.23 -24.40 -11.37
N ARG A 22 38.25 -25.09 -10.84
CA ARG A 22 38.04 -26.29 -10.03
C ARG A 22 37.31 -26.00 -8.72
N VAL A 23 37.66 -24.91 -8.01
CA VAL A 23 36.94 -24.50 -6.81
C VAL A 23 35.46 -24.20 -7.08
N ALA A 24 35.13 -23.55 -8.20
CA ALA A 24 33.74 -23.29 -8.59
C ALA A 24 32.98 -24.57 -8.98
N ALA A 25 33.64 -25.52 -9.66
CA ALA A 25 33.01 -26.75 -10.15
C ALA A 25 32.78 -27.82 -9.06
N THR A 26 33.63 -27.89 -8.02
CA THR A 26 33.55 -28.93 -6.96
C THR A 26 33.38 -28.35 -5.55
N GLY A 27 33.12 -27.05 -5.41
CA GLY A 27 33.04 -26.33 -4.12
C GLY A 27 34.39 -26.15 -3.41
N GLY A 28 35.40 -26.93 -3.77
CA GLY A 28 36.77 -26.81 -3.27
C GLY A 28 37.74 -27.82 -3.87
N VAL A 29 39.02 -27.61 -3.57
CA VAL A 29 40.19 -28.37 -4.06
C VAL A 29 41.18 -28.61 -2.93
N ARG A 30 42.01 -29.66 -3.03
CA ARG A 30 43.14 -29.86 -2.11
C ARG A 30 44.46 -29.53 -2.79
N VAL A 31 45.38 -28.99 -2.00
CA VAL A 31 46.73 -28.60 -2.44
C VAL A 31 47.50 -29.81 -2.97
N ALA A 32 47.37 -30.98 -2.35
CA ALA A 32 48.05 -32.20 -2.80
C ALA A 32 47.60 -32.59 -4.22
N ASP A 33 46.29 -32.63 -4.45
CA ASP A 33 45.69 -32.91 -5.76
C ASP A 33 46.21 -31.92 -6.82
N ILE A 34 46.17 -30.61 -6.53
CA ILE A 34 46.65 -29.56 -7.45
C ILE A 34 48.19 -29.58 -7.63
N VAL A 35 48.96 -30.11 -6.67
CA VAL A 35 50.42 -30.32 -6.79
C VAL A 35 50.75 -31.47 -7.74
N GLU A 36 50.00 -32.57 -7.64
CA GLU A 36 50.15 -33.74 -8.48
C GLU A 36 49.66 -33.45 -9.92
N GLU A 37 48.56 -32.71 -10.06
CA GLU A 37 48.02 -32.24 -11.35
C GLU A 37 48.93 -31.21 -12.06
N LEU A 38 49.55 -30.27 -11.34
CA LEU A 38 50.38 -29.21 -11.93
C LEU A 38 51.89 -29.49 -11.92
N GLY A 39 52.35 -30.59 -11.30
CA GLY A 39 53.76 -31.02 -11.32
C GLY A 39 54.75 -30.06 -10.64
N ILE A 40 54.29 -29.25 -9.68
CA ILE A 40 55.04 -28.14 -9.06
C ILE A 40 55.06 -28.24 -7.53
N SER A 41 56.05 -27.59 -6.91
CA SER A 41 56.22 -27.62 -5.46
C SER A 41 54.97 -27.15 -4.70
N GLU A 42 54.66 -27.80 -3.58
CA GLU A 42 53.50 -27.47 -2.72
C GLU A 42 53.51 -26.01 -2.25
N MET A 43 54.71 -25.48 -2.00
CA MET A 43 54.99 -24.06 -1.76
C MET A 43 54.47 -23.14 -2.87
N THR A 44 54.54 -23.58 -4.13
CA THR A 44 54.08 -22.82 -5.30
C THR A 44 52.56 -22.82 -5.38
N VAL A 45 51.90 -23.99 -5.39
CA VAL A 45 50.43 -24.09 -5.36
C VAL A 45 49.84 -23.31 -4.19
N ARG A 46 50.46 -23.42 -3.00
CA ARG A 46 50.06 -22.62 -1.84
C ARG A 46 50.30 -21.12 -2.06
N ARG A 47 51.34 -20.68 -2.77
CA ARG A 47 51.54 -19.25 -3.10
C ARG A 47 50.37 -18.73 -3.94
N ASP A 48 49.98 -19.43 -5.00
CA ASP A 48 48.86 -19.02 -5.87
C ASP A 48 47.51 -18.99 -5.16
N ILE A 49 47.22 -20.02 -4.35
CA ILE A 49 46.03 -19.99 -3.46
C ILE A 49 46.09 -18.78 -2.53
N THR A 50 47.27 -18.39 -2.01
CA THR A 50 47.39 -17.18 -1.16
C THR A 50 47.11 -15.90 -1.96
N GLU A 51 47.52 -15.87 -3.23
CA GLU A 51 47.37 -14.71 -4.12
C GLU A 51 45.92 -14.56 -4.62
N LEU A 52 45.18 -15.67 -4.74
CA LEU A 52 43.72 -15.70 -4.95
C LEU A 52 42.93 -15.30 -3.69
N VAL A 53 43.34 -15.80 -2.52
CA VAL A 53 42.75 -15.43 -1.22
C VAL A 53 42.96 -13.93 -0.95
N SER A 54 44.12 -13.35 -1.29
CA SER A 54 44.37 -11.91 -1.14
C SER A 54 43.64 -11.03 -2.18
N GLN A 55 43.11 -11.65 -3.22
CA GLN A 55 42.13 -11.07 -4.16
C GLN A 55 40.67 -11.31 -3.71
N GLY A 56 40.43 -12.06 -2.63
CA GLY A 56 39.10 -12.39 -2.11
C GLY A 56 38.30 -13.39 -2.96
N ARG A 57 38.97 -14.20 -3.80
CA ARG A 57 38.27 -15.04 -4.81
C ARG A 57 38.02 -16.49 -4.39
N VAL A 58 38.75 -16.99 -3.38
CA VAL A 58 38.58 -18.32 -2.75
C VAL A 58 38.95 -18.20 -1.28
N GLU A 59 38.45 -19.09 -0.43
CA GLU A 59 38.90 -19.22 0.96
C GLU A 59 39.86 -20.40 1.12
N ARG A 60 40.70 -20.34 2.17
CA ARG A 60 41.73 -21.36 2.42
C ARG A 60 41.29 -22.33 3.51
N VAL A 61 41.30 -23.62 3.19
CA VAL A 61 41.04 -24.71 4.15
C VAL A 61 42.31 -25.51 4.43
N HIS A 62 42.22 -26.42 5.41
CA HIS A 62 43.36 -27.24 5.79
C HIS A 62 43.76 -28.19 4.65
N GLY A 63 44.96 -27.96 4.09
CA GLY A 63 45.43 -28.69 2.91
C GLY A 63 44.69 -28.36 1.61
N GLY A 64 43.96 -27.24 1.50
CA GLY A 64 43.15 -26.93 0.31
C GLY A 64 42.72 -25.46 0.15
N ALA A 65 41.78 -25.25 -0.76
CA ALA A 65 41.00 -24.02 -0.93
C ALA A 65 39.55 -24.38 -1.28
N VAL A 66 38.59 -23.60 -0.79
CA VAL A 66 37.15 -23.75 -1.07
C VAL A 66 36.61 -22.47 -1.70
N ALA A 67 35.39 -22.52 -2.24
CA ALA A 67 34.69 -21.32 -2.67
C ALA A 67 34.62 -20.37 -1.47
N ALA A 68 34.95 -19.09 -1.68
CA ALA A 68 34.84 -18.12 -0.61
C ALA A 68 33.37 -18.03 -0.18
N GLY A 69 33.10 -18.25 1.11
CA GLY A 69 31.80 -17.92 1.66
C GLY A 69 31.56 -16.41 1.60
N ALA A 70 30.34 -15.98 1.93
CA ALA A 70 30.06 -14.58 2.21
C ALA A 70 30.70 -14.20 3.57
N THR A 71 32.01 -13.95 3.58
CA THR A 71 32.81 -13.73 4.80
C THR A 71 33.37 -12.31 4.91
N SER A 72 33.77 -11.95 6.13
CA SER A 72 33.81 -10.58 6.68
C SER A 72 34.99 -9.69 6.23
N LEU A 73 35.47 -9.84 4.99
CA LEU A 73 36.60 -9.07 4.45
C LEU A 73 36.16 -7.93 3.52
N GLU A 74 36.64 -6.71 3.81
CA GLU A 74 36.32 -5.47 3.09
C GLU A 74 36.66 -5.52 1.58
N PRO A 75 35.66 -5.50 0.67
CA PRO A 75 35.91 -5.55 -0.77
C PRO A 75 36.47 -4.23 -1.33
N ARG A 76 37.49 -4.31 -2.20
CA ARG A 76 38.16 -3.14 -2.80
C ARG A 76 37.21 -2.35 -3.72
N PHE A 77 37.39 -1.02 -3.78
CA PHE A 77 36.50 -0.10 -4.49
C PHE A 77 36.15 -0.50 -5.93
N GLN A 78 37.15 -0.87 -6.75
CA GLN A 78 36.93 -1.27 -8.16
C GLN A 78 36.05 -2.52 -8.32
N ALA A 79 36.03 -3.43 -7.34
CA ALA A 79 35.14 -4.59 -7.35
C ALA A 79 33.71 -4.22 -6.91
N LYS A 80 33.57 -3.27 -5.97
CA LYS A 80 32.25 -2.74 -5.59
C LYS A 80 31.60 -1.90 -6.71
N SER A 81 32.38 -1.27 -7.59
CA SER A 81 31.87 -0.38 -8.65
C SER A 81 31.28 -1.12 -9.87
N THR A 82 31.66 -2.38 -10.10
CA THR A 82 31.05 -3.24 -11.15
C THR A 82 29.80 -3.98 -10.65
N LEU A 83 29.49 -3.94 -9.35
CA LEU A 83 28.35 -4.63 -8.75
C LEU A 83 27.17 -3.67 -8.55
N HIS A 84 25.99 -4.05 -9.04
CA HIS A 84 24.72 -3.31 -8.95
C HIS A 84 24.81 -1.80 -9.32
N PRO A 85 25.49 -1.40 -10.42
CA PRO A 85 25.72 0.02 -10.73
C PRO A 85 24.40 0.80 -10.92
N ASP A 86 23.39 0.20 -11.54
CA ASP A 86 22.11 0.88 -11.79
C ASP A 86 21.23 1.06 -10.55
N ALA A 87 21.16 0.08 -9.64
CA ALA A 87 20.45 0.25 -8.38
C ALA A 87 21.05 1.44 -7.60
N LYS A 88 22.37 1.49 -7.54
CA LYS A 88 23.14 2.57 -6.90
C LYS A 88 22.92 3.92 -7.56
N ARG A 89 22.79 3.96 -8.89
CA ARG A 89 22.41 5.16 -9.65
C ARG A 89 21.02 5.66 -9.30
N ARG A 90 20.01 4.80 -9.19
CA ARG A 90 18.65 5.20 -8.78
C ARG A 90 18.62 5.77 -7.36
N ILE A 91 19.19 5.02 -6.40
CA ILE A 91 19.26 5.42 -4.99
C ILE A 91 19.98 6.78 -4.85
N GLY A 92 21.01 7.02 -5.68
CA GLY A 92 21.69 8.30 -5.73
C GLY A 92 20.87 9.46 -6.32
N VAL A 93 19.96 9.20 -7.26
CA VAL A 93 19.07 10.23 -7.84
C VAL A 93 17.96 10.60 -6.86
N GLU A 94 17.29 9.64 -6.23
CA GLU A 94 16.24 9.95 -5.23
C GLU A 94 16.83 10.65 -3.99
N ALA A 95 18.02 10.25 -3.55
CA ALA A 95 18.75 10.96 -2.52
C ALA A 95 19.09 12.42 -2.93
N ALA A 96 19.33 12.70 -4.22
CA ALA A 96 19.58 14.06 -4.71
C ALA A 96 18.30 14.91 -4.74
N ALA A 97 17.13 14.30 -5.02
CA ALA A 97 15.85 15.00 -5.12
C ALA A 97 15.38 15.63 -3.79
N LEU A 98 15.91 15.16 -2.65
CA LEU A 98 15.66 15.75 -1.33
C LEU A 98 16.34 17.12 -1.14
N VAL A 99 17.39 17.42 -1.90
CA VAL A 99 18.29 18.57 -1.71
C VAL A 99 17.76 19.83 -2.40
N ARG A 100 17.57 20.91 -1.62
CA ARG A 100 16.98 22.18 -2.05
C ARG A 100 18.05 23.23 -2.40
N PRO A 101 17.70 24.33 -3.11
CA PRO A 101 18.63 25.43 -3.37
C PRO A 101 19.20 26.03 -2.08
N GLY A 102 20.52 26.18 -2.02
CA GLY A 102 21.25 26.69 -0.86
C GLY A 102 21.57 25.66 0.23
N ASP A 103 21.16 24.39 0.08
CA ASP A 103 21.41 23.37 1.10
C ASP A 103 22.90 23.07 1.31
N SER A 104 23.23 22.66 2.54
CA SER A 104 24.52 22.10 2.90
C SER A 104 24.38 20.62 3.20
N LEU A 105 25.30 19.79 2.71
CA LEU A 105 25.22 18.33 2.84
C LEU A 105 26.59 17.66 2.98
N ALA A 106 26.62 16.44 3.51
CA ALA A 106 27.81 15.60 3.56
C ALA A 106 27.60 14.18 2.98
N LEU A 107 28.62 13.66 2.31
CA LEU A 107 28.60 12.38 1.58
C LEU A 107 29.70 11.43 2.10
N SER A 108 29.37 10.19 2.47
CA SER A 108 30.39 9.19 2.86
C SER A 108 31.04 8.49 1.66
N GLY A 109 32.19 7.85 1.91
CA GLY A 109 32.84 6.95 0.96
C GLY A 109 31.98 5.72 0.61
N GLY A 110 31.63 5.58 -0.67
CA GLY A 110 30.83 4.46 -1.16
C GLY A 110 30.56 4.55 -2.66
N THR A 111 30.14 3.43 -3.26
CA THR A 111 29.76 3.40 -4.69
C THR A 111 28.35 3.96 -4.93
N THR A 112 27.47 3.90 -3.92
CA THR A 112 26.12 4.49 -3.96
C THR A 112 26.18 6.01 -3.80
N THR A 113 26.90 6.49 -2.80
CA THR A 113 27.12 7.91 -2.53
C THR A 113 27.96 8.61 -3.61
N LEU A 114 28.81 7.90 -4.36
CA LEU A 114 29.42 8.43 -5.59
C LEU A 114 28.40 8.65 -6.71
N ALA A 115 27.37 7.80 -6.82
CA ALA A 115 26.33 7.99 -7.82
C ALA A 115 25.42 9.18 -7.46
N LEU A 116 25.13 9.37 -6.17
CA LEU A 116 24.53 10.60 -5.63
C LEU A 116 25.36 11.85 -5.97
N ALA A 117 26.68 11.83 -5.74
CA ALA A 117 27.55 12.94 -6.08
C ALA A 117 27.48 13.34 -7.57
N ARG A 118 27.26 12.36 -8.45
CA ARG A 118 27.06 12.57 -9.90
C ARG A 118 25.65 13.02 -10.27
N ALA A 119 24.63 12.67 -9.48
CA ALA A 119 23.28 13.21 -9.67
C ALA A 119 23.22 14.70 -9.25
N LEU A 120 23.90 15.06 -8.16
CA LEU A 120 23.96 16.44 -7.66
C LEU A 120 24.57 17.42 -8.67
N THR A 121 25.58 17.00 -9.45
CA THR A 121 26.21 17.86 -10.49
C THR A 121 25.29 18.22 -11.65
N GLU A 122 24.14 17.57 -11.81
CA GLU A 122 23.18 17.80 -12.90
C GLU A 122 21.91 18.54 -12.43
N LEU A 123 21.90 19.08 -11.19
CA LEU A 123 20.81 19.91 -10.68
C LEU A 123 20.99 21.39 -11.08
N ASP A 124 19.92 22.05 -11.53
CA ASP A 124 19.92 23.49 -11.89
C ASP A 124 20.45 24.39 -10.76
N HIS A 125 20.16 24.02 -9.50
CA HIS A 125 20.62 24.74 -8.31
C HIS A 125 21.94 24.24 -7.72
N PHE A 126 22.65 23.31 -8.38
CA PHE A 126 23.98 22.83 -7.96
C PHE A 126 24.97 23.97 -7.63
N PRO A 127 25.05 25.08 -8.39
CA PRO A 127 25.85 26.27 -8.04
C PRO A 127 25.69 26.81 -6.61
N THR A 128 24.51 26.62 -6.01
CA THR A 128 24.16 27.19 -4.70
C THR A 128 24.58 26.31 -3.50
N LEU A 129 25.01 25.08 -3.74
CA LEU A 129 25.17 24.06 -2.70
C LEU A 129 26.53 24.14 -1.98
N THR A 130 26.56 23.62 -0.75
CA THR A 130 27.80 23.32 -0.03
C THR A 130 27.90 21.82 0.26
N VAL A 131 28.92 21.15 -0.29
CA VAL A 131 29.08 19.69 -0.21
C VAL A 131 30.38 19.31 0.48
N ILE A 132 30.27 18.57 1.59
CA ILE A 132 31.40 18.00 2.33
C ILE A 132 31.51 16.50 2.02
N THR A 133 32.72 15.94 1.90
CA THR A 133 32.88 14.49 1.74
C THR A 133 34.21 13.97 2.27
N ASN A 134 34.24 12.69 2.66
CA ASN A 134 35.48 11.93 2.86
C ASN A 134 35.80 10.99 1.68
N SER A 135 35.04 11.07 0.58
CA SER A 135 35.15 10.20 -0.60
C SER A 135 36.01 10.85 -1.68
N LEU A 136 37.24 10.38 -1.86
CA LEU A 136 38.15 10.89 -2.91
C LEU A 136 37.53 10.83 -4.33
N PRO A 137 36.82 9.75 -4.75
CA PRO A 137 36.18 9.70 -6.06
C PRO A 137 35.04 10.71 -6.25
N ALA A 138 34.29 11.04 -5.18
CA ALA A 138 33.20 12.01 -5.26
C ALA A 138 33.73 13.44 -5.27
N ALA A 139 34.74 13.73 -4.45
CA ALA A 139 35.37 15.05 -4.39
C ALA A 139 35.91 15.50 -5.75
N GLN A 140 36.65 14.63 -6.46
CA GLN A 140 37.21 14.97 -7.78
C GLN A 140 36.09 15.35 -8.77
N LEU A 141 35.03 14.53 -8.87
CA LEU A 141 33.91 14.77 -9.76
C LEU A 141 33.19 16.09 -9.46
N LEU A 142 33.02 16.43 -8.17
CA LEU A 142 32.39 17.67 -7.73
C LEU A 142 33.28 18.90 -8.00
N PHE A 143 34.61 18.78 -7.88
CA PHE A 143 35.55 19.84 -8.25
C PHE A 143 35.59 20.06 -9.77
N ASP A 144 35.68 18.99 -10.57
CA ASP A 144 35.70 19.07 -12.04
C ASP A 144 34.46 19.79 -12.59
N ALA A 145 33.28 19.52 -12.03
CA ALA A 145 32.03 20.20 -12.37
C ALA A 145 32.01 21.68 -11.92
N ALA A 146 32.46 21.97 -10.70
CA ALA A 146 32.51 23.33 -10.18
C ALA A 146 33.47 24.24 -10.98
N ASP A 147 34.60 23.71 -11.46
CA ASP A 147 35.54 24.47 -12.28
C ASP A 147 35.05 24.66 -13.72
N ALA A 148 34.21 23.77 -14.25
CA ALA A 148 33.49 24.00 -15.51
C ALA A 148 32.54 25.21 -15.40
N SER A 149 31.71 25.27 -14.35
CA SER A 149 30.81 26.42 -14.11
C SER A 149 31.59 27.75 -13.97
N ARG A 150 32.76 27.74 -13.30
CA ARG A 150 33.64 28.92 -13.23
C ARG A 150 34.18 29.34 -14.60
N ALA A 151 34.53 28.40 -15.46
CA ALA A 151 35.06 28.68 -16.80
C ALA A 151 33.99 29.29 -17.74
N GLU A 152 32.72 28.95 -17.52
CA GLU A 152 31.57 29.52 -18.22
C GLU A 152 31.11 30.88 -17.65
N GLY A 153 31.67 31.31 -16.51
CA GLY A 153 31.37 32.58 -15.86
C GLY A 153 30.17 32.53 -14.89
N SER A 154 29.69 31.33 -14.55
CA SER A 154 28.59 31.09 -13.61
C SER A 154 29.05 31.05 -12.15
N GLU A 155 28.10 31.13 -11.21
CA GLU A 155 28.35 30.72 -9.83
C GLU A 155 28.68 29.21 -9.75
N ALA A 156 29.35 28.79 -8.68
CA ALA A 156 29.84 27.42 -8.52
C ALA A 156 29.87 27.03 -7.02
N PRO A 157 29.59 25.76 -6.69
CA PRO A 157 29.39 25.34 -5.31
C PRO A 157 30.68 25.34 -4.46
N SER A 158 30.48 25.28 -3.16
CA SER A 158 31.53 25.11 -2.16
C SER A 158 31.75 23.63 -1.86
N ILE A 159 32.91 23.08 -2.22
CA ILE A 159 33.24 21.65 -2.06
C ILE A 159 34.37 21.49 -1.05
N ILE A 160 34.18 20.64 -0.03
CA ILE A 160 35.13 20.44 1.08
C ILE A 160 35.45 18.94 1.23
N LEU A 161 36.73 18.59 1.09
CA LEU A 161 37.25 17.23 1.31
C LEU A 161 37.87 17.12 2.71
N THR A 162 37.44 16.17 3.53
CA THR A 162 38.03 15.91 4.85
C THR A 162 39.44 15.31 4.73
N GLY A 163 40.42 15.82 5.47
CA GLY A 163 41.74 15.17 5.58
C GLY A 163 41.69 13.86 6.39
N GLY A 164 42.67 12.98 6.20
CA GLY A 164 42.74 11.70 6.93
C GLY A 164 43.70 10.69 6.29
N GLU A 165 43.73 9.46 6.83
CA GLU A 165 44.37 8.31 6.19
C GLU A 165 43.40 7.64 5.20
N ARG A 166 43.91 7.01 4.13
CA ARG A 166 43.10 6.43 3.05
C ARG A 166 42.87 4.93 3.21
N THR A 167 41.62 4.48 3.04
CA THR A 167 41.24 3.06 3.11
C THR A 167 41.18 2.37 1.74
N PRO A 168 41.06 1.03 1.68
CA PRO A 168 40.88 0.27 0.42
C PRO A 168 39.57 0.57 -0.34
N SER A 169 38.61 1.28 0.27
CA SER A 169 37.38 1.77 -0.37
C SER A 169 37.56 3.16 -1.01
N ASN A 170 38.74 3.79 -0.87
CA ASN A 170 39.04 5.18 -1.23
C ASN A 170 38.34 6.26 -0.37
N ALA A 171 37.86 5.88 0.82
CA ALA A 171 37.46 6.84 1.86
C ALA A 171 38.68 7.38 2.64
N LEU A 172 38.54 8.57 3.22
CA LEU A 172 39.48 9.18 4.17
C LEU A 172 38.93 9.07 5.60
N VAL A 173 39.80 8.68 6.54
CA VAL A 173 39.41 8.25 7.90
C VAL A 173 40.44 8.63 8.97
N GLY A 174 40.10 8.36 10.23
CA GLY A 174 41.01 8.48 11.36
C GLY A 174 40.91 9.83 12.08
N LEU A 175 41.83 10.07 13.02
CA LEU A 175 41.69 11.13 14.03
C LEU A 175 41.57 12.55 13.41
N VAL A 176 42.27 12.79 12.30
CA VAL A 176 42.17 14.05 11.52
C VAL A 176 40.79 14.20 10.85
N ALA A 177 40.25 13.14 10.24
CA ALA A 177 38.94 13.17 9.60
C ALA A 177 37.83 13.40 10.64
N VAL A 178 37.93 12.72 11.78
CA VAL A 178 36.97 12.80 12.88
C VAL A 178 36.95 14.20 13.52
N ASP A 179 38.11 14.80 13.83
CA ASP A 179 38.14 16.16 14.38
C ASP A 179 37.75 17.24 13.34
N SER A 180 38.01 17.01 12.05
CA SER A 180 37.51 17.88 10.98
C SER A 180 35.98 17.89 10.88
N LEU A 181 35.33 16.75 11.13
CA LEU A 181 33.87 16.61 11.07
C LEU A 181 33.16 17.11 12.35
N ARG A 182 33.81 16.96 13.52
CA ARG A 182 33.23 17.32 14.83
C ARG A 182 32.80 18.77 15.00
N THR A 183 33.39 19.69 14.25
CA THR A 183 33.09 21.13 14.32
C THR A 183 32.12 21.61 13.23
N LEU A 184 31.69 20.72 12.33
CA LEU A 184 30.83 21.05 11.19
C LEU A 184 29.35 20.72 11.45
N ARG A 185 28.48 21.41 10.70
CA ARG A 185 27.04 21.17 10.65
C ARG A 185 26.55 21.27 9.20
N VAL A 186 25.65 20.37 8.83
CA VAL A 186 25.00 20.30 7.51
C VAL A 186 23.53 19.91 7.65
N GLU A 187 22.71 20.20 6.65
CA GLU A 187 21.32 19.76 6.60
C GLU A 187 21.24 18.23 6.37
N TRP A 188 21.82 17.74 5.27
CA TRP A 188 21.70 16.33 4.87
C TRP A 188 23.02 15.56 5.05
N VAL A 189 22.94 14.29 5.46
CA VAL A 189 24.08 13.36 5.48
C VAL A 189 23.71 12.04 4.80
N PHE A 190 24.35 11.73 3.68
CA PHE A 190 24.04 10.56 2.87
C PHE A 190 25.10 9.47 3.03
N LEU A 191 24.65 8.25 3.38
CA LEU A 191 25.51 7.15 3.81
C LEU A 191 25.22 5.85 3.04
N GLY A 192 26.25 5.22 2.47
CA GLY A 192 26.21 3.84 2.00
C GLY A 192 26.87 2.86 2.98
N ALA A 193 26.53 1.56 2.92
CA ALA A 193 27.02 0.53 3.85
C ALA A 193 27.53 -0.75 3.14
N HIS A 194 28.11 -1.68 3.91
CA HIS A 194 28.46 -3.04 3.46
C HIS A 194 27.32 -4.04 3.66
N GLY A 195 26.51 -3.85 4.69
CA GLY A 195 25.40 -4.72 5.07
C GLY A 195 24.37 -3.98 5.91
N PHE A 196 23.16 -4.52 5.98
CA PHE A 196 22.02 -3.99 6.72
C PHE A 196 21.10 -5.13 7.19
N THR A 197 20.64 -5.04 8.44
CA THR A 197 19.44 -5.75 8.90
C THR A 197 18.57 -4.78 9.70
N PRO A 198 17.26 -5.03 9.84
CA PRO A 198 16.38 -4.19 10.68
C PRO A 198 16.90 -4.04 12.12
N GLU A 199 17.58 -5.06 12.65
CA GLU A 199 18.09 -5.16 14.01
C GLU A 199 19.38 -4.36 14.22
N ASP A 200 20.38 -4.52 13.34
CA ASP A 200 21.73 -3.97 13.52
C ASP A 200 21.99 -2.64 12.78
N GLY A 201 21.16 -2.28 11.80
CA GLY A 201 21.31 -1.06 11.00
C GLY A 201 22.47 -1.12 10.00
N LEU A 202 23.07 0.02 9.68
CA LEU A 202 24.13 0.14 8.66
C LEU A 202 25.49 -0.33 9.20
N MET A 203 26.03 -1.40 8.60
CA MET A 203 27.28 -2.04 9.03
C MET A 203 28.44 -1.91 8.03
N THR A 204 29.67 -1.94 8.55
CA THR A 204 30.93 -2.02 7.78
C THR A 204 31.91 -3.00 8.45
N PRO A 205 32.76 -3.72 7.68
CA PRO A 205 33.83 -4.52 8.27
C PRO A 205 35.05 -3.71 8.75
N ASN A 206 35.11 -2.39 8.48
CA ASN A 206 36.26 -1.55 8.84
C ASN A 206 35.99 -0.59 10.02
N LEU A 207 36.71 -0.77 11.14
CA LEU A 207 36.56 0.04 12.36
C LEU A 207 36.91 1.54 12.20
N MET A 208 37.82 1.89 11.29
CA MET A 208 38.20 3.29 11.02
C MET A 208 37.16 3.99 10.13
N GLU A 209 36.55 3.26 9.18
CA GLU A 209 35.39 3.75 8.43
C GLU A 209 34.19 3.91 9.36
N ALA A 210 33.90 2.93 10.23
CA ALA A 210 32.83 3.06 11.22
C ALA A 210 32.99 4.30 12.11
N SER A 211 34.20 4.54 12.62
CA SER A 211 34.51 5.72 13.46
C SER A 211 34.36 7.06 12.72
N THR A 212 34.60 7.08 11.40
CA THR A 212 34.51 8.30 10.59
C THR A 212 33.09 8.52 10.05
N ASN A 213 32.38 7.47 9.67
CA ASN A 213 30.96 7.53 9.35
C ASN A 213 30.13 7.96 10.57
N GLN A 214 30.49 7.53 11.79
CA GLN A 214 29.89 8.05 13.03
C GLN A 214 30.13 9.55 13.22
N ALA A 215 31.26 10.09 12.77
CA ALA A 215 31.52 11.53 12.79
C ALA A 215 30.74 12.30 11.69
N LEU A 216 30.46 11.67 10.53
CA LEU A 216 29.54 12.20 9.52
C LEU A 216 28.09 12.24 10.03
N VAL A 217 27.59 11.13 10.62
CA VAL A 217 26.26 11.07 11.27
C VAL A 217 26.09 12.21 12.27
N ALA A 218 27.10 12.43 13.12
CA ALA A 218 27.09 13.48 14.16
C ALA A 218 27.21 14.93 13.63
N ALA A 219 27.28 15.13 12.31
CA ALA A 219 27.33 16.45 11.66
C ALA A 219 26.00 16.87 10.99
N GLY A 220 25.08 15.95 10.73
CA GLY A 220 23.84 16.22 9.98
C GLY A 220 22.63 16.65 10.83
N ARG A 221 21.63 17.26 10.17
CA ARG A 221 20.27 17.38 10.69
C ARG A 221 19.42 16.16 10.31
N THR A 222 19.50 15.72 9.05
CA THR A 222 18.78 14.56 8.51
C THR A 222 19.76 13.57 7.90
N VAL A 223 19.78 12.34 8.41
CA VAL A 223 20.59 11.23 7.88
C VAL A 223 19.77 10.42 6.89
N VAL A 224 20.33 10.18 5.70
CA VAL A 224 19.70 9.42 4.63
C VAL A 224 20.55 8.19 4.33
N ALA A 225 19.97 7.00 4.55
CA ALA A 225 20.62 5.74 4.19
C ALA A 225 20.42 5.45 2.71
N THR A 226 21.48 5.01 2.04
CA THR A 226 21.54 4.76 0.60
C THR A 226 22.16 3.38 0.35
N ILE A 227 21.32 2.35 0.45
CA ILE A 227 21.72 0.93 0.41
C ILE A 227 20.94 0.16 -0.66
N ASP A 228 21.56 -0.89 -1.20
CA ASP A 228 21.02 -1.71 -2.28
C ASP A 228 20.76 -3.16 -1.83
N ALA A 229 19.84 -3.86 -2.50
CA ALA A 229 19.27 -5.16 -2.09
C ALA A 229 20.27 -6.17 -1.55
N SER A 230 21.48 -6.21 -2.13
CA SER A 230 22.58 -7.08 -1.68
C SER A 230 23.11 -6.76 -0.26
N LYS A 231 22.59 -5.76 0.44
CA LYS A 231 22.90 -5.46 1.85
C LYS A 231 21.96 -6.16 2.83
N TRP A 232 20.75 -6.53 2.41
CA TRP A 232 19.73 -7.08 3.30
C TRP A 232 20.12 -8.46 3.84
N GLY A 233 20.05 -8.62 5.17
CA GLY A 233 20.50 -9.82 5.87
C GLY A 233 22.02 -9.99 5.92
N VAL A 234 22.81 -9.01 5.47
CA VAL A 234 24.28 -9.08 5.42
C VAL A 234 24.89 -8.36 6.63
N LEU A 235 25.77 -9.05 7.35
CA LEU A 235 26.43 -8.55 8.55
C LEU A 235 27.80 -7.91 8.25
N GLY A 236 28.16 -6.88 9.02
CA GLY A 236 29.51 -6.29 9.03
C GLY A 236 30.14 -6.33 10.42
N LEU A 237 31.47 -6.18 10.49
CA LEU A 237 32.23 -6.27 11.75
C LEU A 237 31.81 -5.21 12.80
N ARG A 238 31.26 -4.08 12.38
CA ARG A 238 30.73 -3.03 13.26
C ARG A 238 29.61 -2.23 12.59
N SER A 239 28.47 -2.11 13.28
CA SER A 239 27.45 -1.10 12.96
C SER A 239 27.97 0.31 13.20
N PHE A 240 27.62 1.26 12.32
CA PHE A 240 28.07 2.65 12.37
C PHE A 240 26.93 3.68 12.36
N CYS A 241 25.70 3.27 12.04
CA CYS A 241 24.49 4.07 12.12
C CYS A 241 23.33 3.09 12.34
N ALA A 242 22.64 3.18 13.48
CA ALA A 242 21.55 2.24 13.80
C ALA A 242 20.30 2.55 12.96
N THR A 243 19.43 1.56 12.75
CA THR A 243 18.21 1.67 11.91
C THR A 243 17.36 2.91 12.21
N ARG A 244 17.23 3.28 13.49
CA ARG A 244 16.46 4.46 13.96
C ARG A 244 17.16 5.81 13.75
N ASP A 245 18.49 5.80 13.58
CA ASP A 245 19.30 7.01 13.40
C ASP A 245 19.28 7.46 11.92
N ILE A 246 18.48 6.78 11.10
CA ILE A 246 18.21 7.02 9.69
C ILE A 246 16.87 7.77 9.59
N GLY A 247 16.89 9.04 9.18
CA GLY A 247 15.68 9.85 9.01
C GLY A 247 14.94 9.55 7.71
N VAL A 248 15.65 9.17 6.64
CA VAL A 248 15.07 8.64 5.40
C VAL A 248 15.85 7.41 4.95
N LEU A 249 15.17 6.29 4.78
CA LEU A 249 15.76 5.01 4.43
C LEU A 249 15.50 4.70 2.95
N VAL A 250 16.41 5.15 2.07
CA VAL A 250 16.34 4.88 0.62
C VAL A 250 16.96 3.50 0.35
N THR A 251 16.07 2.50 0.30
CA THR A 251 16.36 1.06 0.38
C THR A 251 15.28 0.24 -0.35
N GLU A 252 15.31 -1.08 -0.19
CA GLU A 252 14.29 -2.04 -0.61
C GLU A 252 13.87 -3.01 0.52
N ALA A 253 13.33 -2.47 1.62
CA ALA A 253 12.98 -3.19 2.84
C ALA A 253 11.74 -4.09 2.71
N GLU A 254 11.70 -5.20 3.45
CA GLU A 254 10.64 -6.21 3.36
C GLU A 254 9.82 -6.36 4.68
N PRO A 255 8.47 -6.41 4.62
CA PRO A 255 7.58 -6.74 5.73
C PRO A 255 7.40 -8.26 5.91
N ASP A 256 6.65 -8.72 6.92
CA ASP A 256 6.30 -10.16 7.02
C ASP A 256 5.33 -10.59 5.91
N GLY A 257 4.60 -9.64 5.36
CA GLY A 257 3.79 -9.74 4.15
C GLY A 257 3.17 -8.40 3.75
N VAL A 258 2.53 -8.38 2.58
CA VAL A 258 1.66 -7.29 2.16
C VAL A 258 0.26 -7.83 1.97
N TRP A 259 -0.70 -7.30 2.72
CA TRP A 259 -2.11 -7.63 2.57
C TRP A 259 -2.87 -6.50 1.90
N TYR A 260 -4.06 -6.81 1.41
CA TYR A 260 -4.95 -5.82 0.81
C TYR A 260 -6.42 -6.14 1.07
N ALA A 261 -7.24 -5.11 0.92
CA ALA A 261 -8.68 -5.27 0.72
C ALA A 261 -9.22 -4.24 -0.28
N PRO A 262 -10.21 -4.61 -1.10
CA PRO A 262 -10.81 -3.71 -2.09
C PRO A 262 -11.82 -2.75 -1.45
N GLY A 263 -12.00 -1.57 -2.06
CA GLY A 263 -13.24 -0.80 -1.92
C GLY A 263 -14.39 -1.49 -2.66
N ARG A 264 -15.61 -0.92 -2.65
CA ARG A 264 -16.77 -1.52 -3.33
C ARG A 264 -17.70 -0.49 -3.98
N VAL A 265 -18.46 -0.93 -4.98
CA VAL A 265 -19.69 -0.24 -5.43
C VAL A 265 -20.87 -1.20 -5.30
N ASN A 266 -22.05 -0.65 -5.00
CA ASN A 266 -23.30 -1.40 -5.00
C ASN A 266 -23.97 -1.29 -6.38
N ILE A 267 -24.23 -2.41 -7.06
CA ILE A 267 -24.83 -2.37 -8.41
C ILE A 267 -26.30 -1.96 -8.30
N ILE A 268 -27.07 -2.58 -7.41
CA ILE A 268 -28.48 -2.29 -7.13
C ILE A 268 -28.82 -2.80 -5.72
N GLY A 269 -29.93 -2.34 -5.12
CA GLY A 269 -30.27 -2.69 -3.74
C GLY A 269 -29.71 -1.67 -2.77
N GLU A 270 -30.07 -0.39 -2.96
CA GLU A 270 -29.65 0.71 -2.08
C GLU A 270 -30.69 0.97 -0.98
N HIS A 271 -30.26 1.28 0.23
CA HIS A 271 -31.13 1.48 1.42
C HIS A 271 -32.08 0.30 1.75
N THR A 272 -31.86 -0.87 1.13
CA THR A 272 -32.53 -2.14 1.42
C THR A 272 -31.89 -2.87 2.61
N ASP A 273 -30.65 -2.51 2.96
CA ASP A 273 -29.78 -3.20 3.92
C ASP A 273 -30.34 -3.15 5.35
N TYR A 274 -30.56 -1.95 5.89
CA TYR A 274 -31.20 -1.76 7.20
C TYR A 274 -32.72 -2.03 7.17
N ASN A 275 -33.25 -2.44 6.01
CA ASN A 275 -34.63 -2.88 5.81
C ASN A 275 -34.75 -4.40 5.63
N GLY A 276 -33.67 -5.19 5.82
CA GLY A 276 -33.68 -6.65 5.74
C GLY A 276 -33.93 -7.21 4.35
N GLY A 277 -33.52 -6.46 3.32
CA GLY A 277 -33.60 -6.82 1.91
C GLY A 277 -32.26 -7.19 1.31
N LEU A 278 -32.22 -7.26 -0.03
CA LEU A 278 -31.03 -7.65 -0.78
C LEU A 278 -30.20 -6.44 -1.24
N ALA A 279 -28.89 -6.63 -1.31
CA ALA A 279 -27.94 -5.77 -2.01
C ALA A 279 -27.10 -6.58 -3.01
N LEU A 280 -26.53 -5.91 -4.03
CA LEU A 280 -25.71 -6.56 -5.07
C LEU A 280 -24.37 -5.84 -5.31
N PRO A 281 -23.46 -5.77 -4.32
CA PRO A 281 -22.15 -5.14 -4.50
C PRO A 281 -21.13 -5.96 -5.28
N ILE A 282 -20.11 -5.26 -5.79
CA ILE A 282 -18.86 -5.82 -6.32
C ILE A 282 -17.65 -5.18 -5.62
N ALA A 283 -16.61 -5.99 -5.41
CA ALA A 283 -15.29 -5.51 -5.01
C ALA A 283 -14.61 -4.77 -6.17
N LEU A 284 -14.02 -3.61 -5.89
CA LEU A 284 -13.26 -2.81 -6.84
C LEU A 284 -11.84 -3.36 -7.06
N PRO A 285 -11.19 -3.05 -8.21
CA PRO A 285 -9.75 -3.25 -8.37
C PRO A 285 -8.93 -2.26 -7.53
N HIS A 286 -9.57 -1.20 -7.01
CA HIS A 286 -8.98 -0.20 -6.13
C HIS A 286 -8.93 -0.72 -4.70
N ARG A 287 -7.74 -0.70 -4.08
CA ARG A 287 -7.44 -1.38 -2.83
C ARG A 287 -6.73 -0.48 -1.83
N ALA A 288 -6.95 -0.76 -0.55
CA ALA A 288 -5.99 -0.43 0.49
C ALA A 288 -4.98 -1.57 0.58
N TYR A 289 -3.70 -1.22 0.70
CA TYR A 289 -2.57 -2.13 0.89
C TYR A 289 -1.95 -1.85 2.25
N LEU A 290 -1.75 -2.90 3.02
CA LEU A 290 -1.16 -2.87 4.35
C LEU A 290 0.11 -3.75 4.33
N ALA A 291 1.27 -3.12 4.18
CA ALA A 291 2.54 -3.79 4.39
C ALA A 291 2.73 -3.93 5.90
N LEU A 292 2.56 -5.14 6.44
CA LEU A 292 2.46 -5.38 7.88
C LEU A 292 3.60 -6.29 8.36
N ARG A 293 4.17 -5.95 9.50
CA ARG A 293 5.12 -6.78 10.25
C ARG A 293 4.56 -6.99 11.64
N ARG A 294 4.38 -8.25 12.03
CA ARG A 294 3.98 -8.64 13.38
C ARG A 294 5.07 -8.25 14.40
N ARG A 295 4.62 -7.93 15.61
CA ARG A 295 5.48 -7.67 16.76
C ARG A 295 5.34 -8.77 17.81
N GLU A 296 6.25 -8.80 18.77
CA GLU A 296 6.17 -9.66 19.96
C GLU A 296 5.50 -8.96 21.15
N ASP A 297 5.44 -7.62 21.11
CA ASP A 297 4.67 -6.78 22.04
C ASP A 297 3.25 -6.51 21.50
N ARG A 298 2.48 -5.70 22.24
CA ARG A 298 1.11 -5.27 21.92
C ARG A 298 1.01 -3.82 21.43
N THR A 299 2.15 -3.21 21.06
CA THR A 299 2.18 -1.89 20.43
C THR A 299 1.72 -1.98 18.98
N ILE A 300 0.94 -1.02 18.52
CA ILE A 300 0.56 -0.87 17.10
C ILE A 300 1.23 0.41 16.58
N ARG A 301 1.96 0.34 15.46
CA ARG A 301 2.56 1.51 14.80
C ARG A 301 2.05 1.62 13.37
N LEU A 302 1.41 2.74 13.03
CA LEU A 302 0.80 2.96 11.73
C LEU A 302 1.43 4.18 11.05
N VAL A 303 1.88 4.02 9.80
CA VAL A 303 2.28 5.14 8.92
C VAL A 303 1.44 5.13 7.65
N SER A 304 1.10 6.31 7.12
CA SER A 304 0.26 6.45 5.93
C SER A 304 1.02 7.19 4.84
N SER A 305 0.96 6.73 3.59
CA SER A 305 1.62 7.41 2.47
C SER A 305 1.06 8.81 2.15
N ARG A 306 0.01 9.26 2.85
CA ARG A 306 -0.54 10.63 2.76
C ARG A 306 0.08 11.60 3.76
N ASP A 307 0.67 11.09 4.84
CA ASP A 307 1.49 11.85 5.79
C ASP A 307 2.63 10.93 6.26
N ALA A 308 3.69 10.86 5.44
CA ALA A 308 4.82 9.97 5.68
C ALA A 308 5.76 10.47 6.80
N GLU A 309 5.53 11.67 7.34
CA GLU A 309 6.25 12.20 8.50
C GLU A 309 5.50 11.88 9.82
N ALA A 310 4.18 11.62 9.77
CA ALA A 310 3.37 11.20 10.91
C ALA A 310 3.29 9.66 11.06
N VAL A 311 3.86 9.15 12.17
CA VAL A 311 3.69 7.75 12.60
C VAL A 311 2.83 7.72 13.85
N GLU A 312 1.62 7.16 13.73
CA GLU A 312 0.73 6.89 14.86
C GLU A 312 1.25 5.72 15.68
N VAL A 313 1.17 5.81 17.02
CA VAL A 313 1.64 4.77 17.95
C VAL A 313 0.61 4.56 19.04
N LEU A 314 0.12 3.31 19.16
CA LEU A 314 -0.98 2.89 20.03
C LEU A 314 -0.58 1.64 20.84
N ASP A 315 -1.33 1.34 21.90
CA ASP A 315 -1.15 0.16 22.75
C ASP A 315 -2.47 -0.62 22.79
N LEU A 316 -2.47 -1.88 22.32
CA LEU A 316 -3.67 -2.71 22.22
C LEU A 316 -4.32 -3.00 23.59
N ASP A 317 -3.57 -2.94 24.69
CA ASP A 317 -4.13 -3.06 26.05
C ASP A 317 -4.79 -1.76 26.57
N ALA A 318 -4.59 -0.64 25.88
CA ALA A 318 -5.06 0.69 26.29
C ALA A 318 -6.04 1.35 25.30
N ILE A 319 -6.20 0.83 24.08
CA ILE A 319 -7.18 1.38 23.12
C ILE A 319 -8.62 1.00 23.50
N GLY A 320 -9.53 1.95 23.27
CA GLY A 320 -10.95 1.80 23.56
C GLY A 320 -11.84 2.49 22.52
N PRO A 321 -13.15 2.20 22.53
CA PRO A 321 -14.11 2.76 21.60
C PRO A 321 -14.37 4.25 21.85
N LYS A 322 -15.02 4.89 20.88
CA LYS A 322 -15.29 6.33 20.88
C LYS A 322 -16.01 6.79 22.15
N GLY A 323 -15.52 7.87 22.77
CA GLY A 323 -16.02 8.41 24.03
C GLY A 323 -15.54 7.68 25.29
N THR A 324 -14.63 6.70 25.18
CA THR A 324 -14.02 6.02 26.34
C THR A 324 -12.57 6.45 26.58
N PRO A 325 -12.00 6.23 27.78
CA PRO A 325 -10.56 6.34 27.98
C PRO A 325 -9.84 5.36 27.03
N GLY A 326 -8.95 5.88 26.20
CA GLY A 326 -8.28 5.10 25.15
C GLY A 326 -8.84 5.27 23.74
N GLU A 327 -9.80 6.18 23.51
CA GLU A 327 -10.34 6.48 22.17
C GLU A 327 -9.24 6.64 21.11
N VAL A 328 -9.27 5.76 20.10
CA VAL A 328 -8.46 5.91 18.88
C VAL A 328 -9.22 6.80 17.91
N THR A 329 -8.58 7.86 17.41
CA THR A 329 -9.22 8.80 16.49
C THR A 329 -8.75 8.61 15.05
N GLN A 330 -9.45 9.27 14.11
CA GLN A 330 -9.10 9.35 12.69
C GLN A 330 -8.89 7.98 12.02
N TRP A 331 -8.06 7.92 10.98
CA TRP A 331 -7.81 6.74 10.15
C TRP A 331 -7.22 5.54 10.93
N ALA A 332 -6.55 5.79 12.06
CA ALA A 332 -5.95 4.75 12.89
C ALA A 332 -7.01 3.83 13.55
N SER A 333 -8.20 4.37 13.86
CA SER A 333 -9.30 3.62 14.47
C SER A 333 -9.75 2.42 13.63
N TYR A 334 -9.80 2.59 12.30
CA TYR A 334 -10.16 1.56 11.31
C TYR A 334 -9.11 0.44 11.15
N ILE A 335 -7.92 0.55 11.76
CA ILE A 335 -6.87 -0.48 11.67
C ILE A 335 -6.60 -1.07 13.06
N ALA A 336 -6.36 -0.24 14.07
CA ALA A 336 -6.14 -0.71 15.43
C ALA A 336 -7.43 -1.29 16.07
N GLY A 337 -8.60 -0.75 15.72
CA GLY A 337 -9.89 -1.22 16.20
C GLY A 337 -10.29 -2.62 15.73
N VAL A 338 -9.67 -3.13 14.67
CA VAL A 338 -9.87 -4.51 14.20
C VAL A 338 -9.28 -5.51 15.19
N ALA A 339 -8.07 -5.26 15.69
CA ALA A 339 -7.47 -6.08 16.75
C ALA A 339 -8.30 -6.05 18.04
N TRP A 340 -8.74 -4.84 18.46
CA TRP A 340 -9.64 -4.67 19.60
C TRP A 340 -10.96 -5.45 19.42
N SER A 341 -11.55 -5.41 18.22
CA SER A 341 -12.82 -6.08 17.89
C SER A 341 -12.70 -7.60 17.87
N LEU A 342 -11.55 -8.14 17.44
CA LEU A 342 -11.21 -9.57 17.50
C LEU A 342 -11.06 -10.06 18.94
N GLU A 343 -10.39 -9.30 19.82
CA GLU A 343 -10.30 -9.66 21.24
C GLU A 343 -11.70 -9.64 21.90
N HIS A 344 -12.57 -8.70 21.51
CA HIS A 344 -14.00 -8.68 21.88
C HIS A 344 -14.86 -9.76 21.20
N GLU A 345 -14.32 -10.53 20.25
CA GLU A 345 -14.94 -11.76 19.74
C GLU A 345 -14.39 -13.03 20.45
N GLY A 346 -13.42 -12.86 21.36
CA GLY A 346 -12.82 -13.94 22.15
C GLY A 346 -11.43 -14.39 21.67
N PHE A 347 -10.85 -13.76 20.63
CA PHE A 347 -9.48 -14.03 20.19
C PHE A 347 -8.47 -13.32 21.10
N THR A 348 -8.34 -13.77 22.34
CA THR A 348 -7.51 -13.07 23.35
C THR A 348 -6.02 -13.30 23.17
N GLY A 349 -5.21 -12.24 23.34
CA GLY A 349 -3.75 -12.31 23.35
C GLY A 349 -3.12 -12.06 21.98
N LEU A 350 -3.75 -11.22 21.15
CA LEU A 350 -3.22 -10.86 19.85
C LEU A 350 -1.89 -10.11 19.97
N PRO A 351 -0.96 -10.29 19.01
CA PRO A 351 0.23 -9.47 18.89
C PRO A 351 -0.11 -8.08 18.36
N GLY A 352 0.69 -7.09 18.73
CA GLY A 352 0.79 -5.81 18.03
C GLY A 352 1.48 -5.95 16.67
N PHE A 353 1.53 -4.85 15.92
CA PHE A 353 2.08 -4.83 14.56
C PHE A 353 2.60 -3.45 14.13
N ASP A 354 3.61 -3.45 13.27
CA ASP A 354 3.98 -2.30 12.45
C ASP A 354 3.24 -2.40 11.12
N ALA A 355 2.61 -1.32 10.65
CA ALA A 355 1.93 -1.29 9.36
C ALA A 355 2.17 0.01 8.59
N ALA A 356 2.52 -0.13 7.30
CA ALA A 356 2.54 0.97 6.34
C ALA A 356 1.33 0.86 5.40
N LEU A 357 0.49 1.89 5.42
CA LEU A 357 -0.72 2.00 4.62
C LEU A 357 -0.47 2.78 3.33
N VAL A 358 -0.81 2.16 2.20
CA VAL A 358 -0.96 2.83 0.89
C VAL A 358 -2.36 2.51 0.37
N SER A 359 -3.15 3.50 -0.04
CA SER A 359 -4.50 3.25 -0.56
C SER A 359 -4.84 4.07 -1.79
N CYS A 360 -5.27 3.38 -2.85
CA CYS A 360 -5.81 3.97 -4.07
C CYS A 360 -7.35 4.03 -4.08
N VAL A 361 -8.02 3.64 -2.98
CA VAL A 361 -9.47 3.87 -2.82
C VAL A 361 -9.69 5.38 -2.58
N PRO A 362 -10.55 6.06 -3.37
CA PRO A 362 -10.87 7.47 -3.15
C PRO A 362 -11.49 7.74 -1.78
N LEU A 363 -10.95 8.73 -1.07
CA LEU A 363 -11.62 9.30 0.10
C LEU A 363 -12.89 10.04 -0.34
N GLY A 364 -13.96 9.92 0.44
CA GLY A 364 -15.17 10.73 0.27
C GLY A 364 -16.02 10.43 -0.97
N GLY A 365 -15.62 9.51 -1.85
CA GLY A 365 -16.39 9.13 -3.04
C GLY A 365 -17.52 8.12 -2.79
N GLY A 366 -17.76 7.68 -1.55
CA GLY A 366 -18.76 6.64 -1.22
C GLY A 366 -18.31 5.19 -1.51
N LEU A 367 -17.03 4.98 -1.85
CA LEU A 367 -16.45 3.71 -2.34
C LEU A 367 -15.82 2.83 -1.25
N SER A 368 -16.23 3.03 0.01
CA SER A 368 -15.86 2.23 1.18
C SER A 368 -14.36 2.20 1.49
N SER A 369 -13.73 3.37 1.51
CA SER A 369 -12.33 3.50 1.93
C SER A 369 -12.08 3.06 3.38
N SER A 370 -13.09 3.14 4.26
CA SER A 370 -13.05 2.65 5.64
C SER A 370 -13.02 1.12 5.70
N ALA A 371 -14.04 0.45 5.17
CA ALA A 371 -14.10 -1.01 5.11
C ALA A 371 -12.87 -1.62 4.38
N ALA A 372 -12.31 -0.93 3.37
CA ALA A 372 -11.05 -1.35 2.74
C ALA A 372 -9.83 -1.27 3.68
N LEU A 373 -9.76 -0.31 4.60
CA LEU A 373 -8.73 -0.27 5.65
C LEU A 373 -8.94 -1.40 6.67
N GLU A 374 -10.18 -1.56 7.15
CA GLU A 374 -10.56 -2.56 8.15
C GLU A 374 -10.33 -3.99 7.65
N CYS A 375 -10.82 -4.31 6.46
CA CYS A 375 -10.73 -5.65 5.90
C CYS A 375 -9.29 -6.01 5.52
N ALA A 376 -8.45 -5.03 5.17
CA ALA A 376 -7.02 -5.24 4.92
C ALA A 376 -6.28 -5.55 6.23
N ALA A 377 -6.60 -4.85 7.32
CA ALA A 377 -6.09 -5.16 8.65
C ALA A 377 -6.62 -6.52 9.14
N ALA A 378 -7.89 -6.85 8.90
CA ALA A 378 -8.51 -8.09 9.35
C ALA A 378 -7.83 -9.34 8.77
N VAL A 379 -7.61 -9.40 7.45
CA VAL A 379 -6.91 -10.54 6.82
C VAL A 379 -5.42 -10.58 7.19
N ALA A 380 -4.78 -9.44 7.44
CA ALA A 380 -3.40 -9.40 7.89
C ALA A 380 -3.23 -9.92 9.33
N ILE A 381 -4.08 -9.44 10.25
CA ILE A 381 -4.08 -9.85 11.66
C ILE A 381 -4.47 -11.33 11.78
N ASP A 382 -5.48 -11.78 11.02
CA ASP A 382 -5.86 -13.20 10.93
C ASP A 382 -4.66 -14.11 10.59
N GLU A 383 -3.91 -13.76 9.54
CA GLU A 383 -2.78 -14.55 9.08
C GLU A 383 -1.58 -14.51 10.04
N VAL A 384 -1.15 -13.31 10.49
CA VAL A 384 0.05 -13.21 11.35
C VAL A 384 -0.19 -13.65 12.79
N ALA A 385 -1.43 -13.59 13.30
CA ALA A 385 -1.80 -14.18 14.58
C ALA A 385 -2.20 -15.66 14.45
N GLY A 386 -2.50 -16.14 13.24
CA GLY A 386 -2.82 -17.54 12.97
C GLY A 386 -4.22 -17.96 13.41
N LEU A 387 -5.22 -17.08 13.28
CA LEU A 387 -6.59 -17.32 13.74
C LEU A 387 -7.36 -18.26 12.77
N GLY A 388 -7.03 -18.21 11.47
CA GLY A 388 -7.49 -19.15 10.45
C GLY A 388 -8.90 -18.88 9.92
N LEU A 389 -9.30 -17.61 9.86
CA LEU A 389 -10.65 -17.15 9.53
C LEU A 389 -10.80 -16.70 8.07
N ALA A 390 -9.78 -16.10 7.46
CA ALA A 390 -9.88 -15.64 6.09
C ALA A 390 -9.70 -16.81 5.09
N GLY A 391 -8.69 -17.65 5.32
CA GLY A 391 -8.19 -18.57 4.30
C GLY A 391 -7.58 -17.84 3.08
N PRO A 392 -6.81 -18.56 2.24
CA PRO A 392 -6.17 -17.99 1.06
C PRO A 392 -7.21 -17.48 0.04
N VAL A 393 -6.84 -16.50 -0.78
CA VAL A 393 -7.76 -15.87 -1.76
C VAL A 393 -8.34 -16.89 -2.77
N GLN A 394 -7.62 -17.98 -3.01
CA GLN A 394 -7.99 -19.07 -3.92
C GLN A 394 -8.99 -20.06 -3.29
N GLU A 395 -8.93 -20.26 -1.97
CA GLU A 395 -9.81 -21.15 -1.21
C GLU A 395 -10.29 -20.43 0.07
N PRO A 396 -11.11 -19.37 -0.05
CA PRO A 396 -11.52 -18.54 1.08
C PRO A 396 -12.55 -19.25 1.97
N ASP A 397 -12.35 -19.20 3.30
CA ASP A 397 -13.37 -19.64 4.26
C ASP A 397 -14.45 -18.57 4.38
N ASP A 398 -15.61 -18.80 3.76
CA ASP A 398 -16.73 -17.85 3.83
C ASP A 398 -17.34 -17.72 5.24
N ALA A 399 -17.29 -18.79 6.05
CA ALA A 399 -17.82 -18.78 7.42
C ALA A 399 -16.89 -18.01 8.37
N GLY A 400 -15.57 -18.19 8.23
CA GLY A 400 -14.58 -17.37 8.93
C GLY A 400 -14.59 -15.92 8.44
N ARG A 401 -14.71 -15.66 7.14
CA ARG A 401 -14.86 -14.30 6.58
C ARG A 401 -16.15 -13.61 7.02
N ALA A 402 -17.25 -14.33 7.19
CA ALA A 402 -18.49 -13.79 7.78
C ALA A 402 -18.29 -13.32 9.24
N ARG A 403 -17.39 -13.96 10.00
CA ARG A 403 -16.99 -13.45 11.33
C ARG A 403 -16.13 -12.20 11.23
N LEU A 404 -15.15 -12.18 10.31
CA LEU A 404 -14.34 -10.98 10.02
C LEU A 404 -15.19 -9.79 9.56
N VAL A 405 -16.30 -10.02 8.86
CA VAL A 405 -17.30 -8.97 8.56
C VAL A 405 -17.84 -8.37 9.86
N GLY A 406 -18.29 -9.20 10.82
CA GLY A 406 -18.78 -8.74 12.12
C GLY A 406 -17.73 -7.95 12.94
N VAL A 407 -16.47 -8.37 12.87
CA VAL A 407 -15.31 -7.66 13.47
C VAL A 407 -15.12 -6.27 12.86
N CYS A 408 -15.17 -6.15 11.53
CA CYS A 408 -15.00 -4.87 10.85
C CYS A 408 -16.21 -3.95 11.07
N VAL A 409 -17.45 -4.48 11.02
CA VAL A 409 -18.68 -3.74 11.35
C VAL A 409 -18.66 -3.22 12.79
N ARG A 410 -18.14 -3.99 13.75
CA ARG A 410 -17.88 -3.52 15.12
C ARG A 410 -16.82 -2.41 15.16
N THR A 411 -15.75 -2.55 14.38
CA THR A 411 -14.68 -1.55 14.29
C THR A 411 -15.21 -0.19 13.83
N GLU A 412 -15.99 -0.16 12.75
CA GLU A 412 -16.55 1.08 12.22
C GLU A 412 -17.57 1.69 13.22
N ASN A 413 -18.49 0.89 13.75
CA ASN A 413 -19.55 1.36 14.65
C ASN A 413 -19.08 1.76 16.06
N GLU A 414 -18.09 1.07 16.64
CA GLU A 414 -17.68 1.27 18.05
C GLU A 414 -16.33 2.00 18.17
N MET A 415 -15.31 1.63 17.39
CA MET A 415 -13.97 2.23 17.47
C MET A 415 -13.89 3.56 16.71
N ALA A 416 -14.27 3.58 15.42
CA ALA A 416 -14.36 4.84 14.66
C ALA A 416 -15.62 5.65 15.04
N GLY A 417 -16.66 4.97 15.52
CA GLY A 417 -17.99 5.52 15.79
C GLY A 417 -18.59 6.20 14.57
N ALA A 418 -18.54 5.51 13.44
CA ALA A 418 -19.22 5.80 12.19
C ALA A 418 -20.32 4.73 12.00
N PRO A 419 -21.62 5.08 11.99
CA PRO A 419 -22.68 4.09 11.84
C PRO A 419 -22.61 3.38 10.49
N THR A 420 -22.48 2.05 10.50
CA THR A 420 -22.34 1.23 9.27
C THR A 420 -23.20 -0.03 9.30
N GLY A 421 -23.54 -0.53 8.11
CA GLY A 421 -24.17 -1.84 7.89
C GLY A 421 -23.15 -2.93 7.56
N GLY A 422 -23.60 -4.14 7.22
CA GLY A 422 -22.71 -5.25 6.87
C GLY A 422 -22.25 -5.32 5.41
N MET A 423 -22.79 -4.48 4.53
CA MET A 423 -22.61 -4.57 3.07
C MET A 423 -21.17 -4.33 2.62
N ASP A 424 -20.54 -3.27 3.13
CA ASP A 424 -19.24 -2.79 2.65
C ASP A 424 -18.12 -3.79 3.00
N GLN A 425 -18.12 -4.24 4.25
CA GLN A 425 -17.26 -5.28 4.78
C GLN A 425 -17.52 -6.62 4.07
N SER A 426 -18.78 -7.00 3.84
CA SER A 426 -19.12 -8.23 3.10
C SER A 426 -18.62 -8.20 1.66
N ALA A 427 -18.77 -7.08 0.96
CA ALA A 427 -18.23 -6.93 -0.39
C ALA A 427 -16.70 -7.04 -0.38
N SER A 428 -16.03 -6.37 0.56
CA SER A 428 -14.57 -6.36 0.66
C SER A 428 -13.97 -7.73 1.00
N LEU A 429 -14.61 -8.49 1.90
CA LEU A 429 -14.14 -9.81 2.36
C LEU A 429 -14.65 -10.99 1.53
N ARG A 430 -15.85 -10.94 0.94
CA ARG A 430 -16.58 -12.12 0.42
C ARG A 430 -16.95 -12.06 -1.06
N CYS A 431 -16.69 -10.97 -1.80
CA CYS A 431 -16.81 -10.97 -3.27
C CYS A 431 -15.88 -12.00 -3.93
N ARG A 432 -16.07 -12.24 -5.24
CA ARG A 432 -15.16 -13.03 -6.07
C ARG A 432 -14.91 -12.31 -7.40
N GLU A 433 -13.74 -12.56 -7.99
CA GLU A 433 -13.39 -12.00 -9.30
C GLU A 433 -14.40 -12.44 -10.38
N GLY A 434 -14.82 -11.51 -11.24
CA GLY A 434 -15.85 -11.73 -12.25
C GLY A 434 -17.27 -11.99 -11.72
N HIS A 435 -17.54 -11.75 -10.43
CA HIS A 435 -18.85 -11.99 -9.80
C HIS A 435 -19.33 -10.80 -8.96
N ALA A 436 -20.63 -10.53 -9.00
CA ALA A 436 -21.33 -9.78 -7.97
C ALA A 436 -21.66 -10.67 -6.77
N LEU A 437 -21.80 -10.04 -5.60
CA LEU A 437 -22.21 -10.68 -4.37
C LEU A 437 -23.68 -10.36 -4.11
N GLU A 438 -24.59 -11.29 -4.36
CA GLU A 438 -25.93 -11.20 -3.81
C GLU A 438 -25.80 -11.38 -2.29
N LEU A 439 -26.23 -10.39 -1.52
CA LEU A 439 -26.18 -10.37 -0.06
C LEU A 439 -27.59 -10.17 0.49
N ASP A 440 -28.07 -11.10 1.30
CA ASP A 440 -29.26 -10.86 2.13
C ASP A 440 -28.84 -10.20 3.44
N CYS A 441 -29.21 -8.93 3.62
CA CYS A 441 -28.83 -8.16 4.80
C CYS A 441 -29.61 -8.55 6.07
N ARG A 442 -30.56 -9.49 5.98
CA ARG A 442 -31.32 -10.04 7.11
C ARG A 442 -30.54 -11.08 7.92
N ASP A 443 -29.80 -11.95 7.25
CA ASP A 443 -29.06 -13.06 7.88
C ASP A 443 -27.57 -13.14 7.49
N GLY A 444 -27.12 -12.34 6.53
CA GLY A 444 -25.73 -12.32 6.06
C GLY A 444 -25.39 -13.49 5.13
N SER A 445 -26.39 -14.23 4.64
CA SER A 445 -26.20 -15.23 3.57
C SER A 445 -25.80 -14.54 2.25
N VAL A 446 -25.04 -15.27 1.42
CA VAL A 446 -24.54 -14.74 0.14
C VAL A 446 -24.61 -15.76 -0.99
N ALA A 447 -24.74 -15.26 -2.21
CA ALA A 447 -24.52 -16.01 -3.44
C ALA A 447 -23.62 -15.22 -4.40
N HIS A 448 -22.85 -15.92 -5.22
CA HIS A 448 -21.97 -15.30 -6.22
C HIS A 448 -22.64 -15.35 -7.59
N VAL A 449 -23.01 -14.17 -8.09
CA VAL A 449 -23.75 -14.00 -9.34
C VAL A 449 -22.75 -13.62 -10.46
N PRO A 450 -22.74 -14.31 -11.61
CA PRO A 450 -21.82 -13.99 -12.70
C PRO A 450 -21.94 -12.53 -13.17
N PHE A 451 -20.81 -11.81 -13.25
CA PHE A 451 -20.77 -10.41 -13.68
C PHE A 451 -19.43 -10.04 -14.34
N ASP A 452 -18.88 -10.96 -15.15
CA ASP A 452 -17.63 -10.73 -15.89
C ASP A 452 -17.85 -9.77 -17.06
N LEU A 453 -17.87 -8.47 -16.74
CA LEU A 453 -17.96 -7.38 -17.73
C LEU A 453 -16.79 -7.42 -18.72
N ALA A 454 -15.60 -7.78 -18.28
CA ALA A 454 -14.38 -7.74 -19.09
C ALA A 454 -14.43 -8.77 -20.22
N ALA A 455 -14.90 -9.99 -19.95
CA ALA A 455 -15.11 -11.02 -20.98
C ALA A 455 -16.18 -10.64 -22.03
N GLN A 456 -17.08 -9.70 -21.70
CA GLN A 456 -18.15 -9.22 -22.59
C GLN A 456 -17.80 -7.90 -23.30
N GLY A 457 -16.62 -7.33 -23.06
CA GLY A 457 -16.23 -6.03 -23.61
C GLY A 457 -16.93 -4.83 -22.96
N LEU A 458 -17.50 -5.02 -21.77
CA LEU A 458 -18.19 -4.00 -20.98
C LEU A 458 -17.30 -3.44 -19.87
N ALA A 459 -17.70 -2.29 -19.31
CA ALA A 459 -17.12 -1.70 -18.11
C ALA A 459 -18.20 -1.07 -17.24
N LEU A 460 -17.98 -0.99 -15.93
CA LEU A 460 -18.80 -0.21 -15.01
C LEU A 460 -18.02 1.07 -14.65
N LEU A 461 -18.41 2.18 -15.26
CA LEU A 461 -17.78 3.48 -15.06
C LEU A 461 -18.34 4.12 -13.78
N VAL A 462 -17.49 4.23 -12.76
CA VAL A 462 -17.77 5.02 -11.55
C VAL A 462 -17.49 6.49 -11.83
N ILE A 463 -18.39 7.35 -11.40
CA ILE A 463 -18.36 8.81 -11.56
C ILE A 463 -18.42 9.43 -10.15
N ASP A 464 -17.27 9.74 -9.58
CA ASP A 464 -17.12 10.48 -8.32
C ASP A 464 -17.46 11.95 -8.58
N THR A 465 -18.62 12.38 -8.05
CA THR A 465 -19.24 13.68 -8.34
C THR A 465 -18.46 14.87 -7.79
N ARG A 466 -17.56 14.65 -6.81
CA ARG A 466 -16.90 15.68 -5.99
C ARG A 466 -17.84 16.68 -5.29
N ALA A 467 -19.13 16.35 -5.19
CA ALA A 467 -20.07 17.02 -4.29
C ALA A 467 -19.68 16.75 -2.83
N GLU A 468 -19.84 17.76 -1.97
CA GLU A 468 -19.61 17.61 -0.53
C GLU A 468 -20.81 16.89 0.10
N HIS A 469 -20.58 15.70 0.65
CA HIS A 469 -21.61 14.89 1.30
C HIS A 469 -22.26 15.63 2.49
N SER A 470 -23.55 15.96 2.37
CA SER A 470 -24.36 16.50 3.49
C SER A 470 -24.80 15.43 4.50
N LEU A 471 -24.03 14.34 4.62
CA LEU A 471 -24.32 13.22 5.52
C LEU A 471 -24.24 13.61 7.02
N THR A 472 -23.60 14.73 7.34
CA THR A 472 -23.61 15.34 8.69
C THR A 472 -24.98 15.85 9.12
N ASP A 473 -25.90 16.08 8.18
CA ASP A 473 -27.12 16.87 8.42
C ASP A 473 -28.32 15.97 8.78
N GLY A 474 -28.06 14.73 9.22
CA GLY A 474 -29.07 13.78 9.70
C GLY A 474 -29.98 13.18 8.61
N GLN A 475 -29.79 13.54 7.34
CA GLN A 475 -30.67 13.15 6.22
C GLN A 475 -30.82 11.63 6.06
N TYR A 476 -29.72 10.88 6.23
CA TYR A 476 -29.70 9.41 6.24
C TYR A 476 -30.50 8.84 7.43
N GLY A 477 -30.30 9.39 8.64
CA GLY A 477 -31.06 9.02 9.84
C GLY A 477 -32.57 9.20 9.65
N ALA A 478 -32.99 10.33 9.05
CA ALA A 478 -34.40 10.58 8.74
C ALA A 478 -34.99 9.60 7.70
N ARG A 479 -34.18 9.00 6.81
CA ARG A 479 -34.65 7.91 5.93
C ARG A 479 -34.89 6.63 6.72
N ARG A 480 -33.97 6.27 7.60
CA ARG A 480 -34.08 5.12 8.49
C ARG A 480 -35.26 5.23 9.46
N GLU A 481 -35.40 6.35 10.16
CA GLU A 481 -36.53 6.61 11.07
C GLU A 481 -37.89 6.52 10.36
N ALA A 482 -38.00 7.00 9.11
CA ALA A 482 -39.20 6.87 8.31
C ALA A 482 -39.52 5.41 7.95
N CYS A 483 -38.50 4.58 7.65
CA CYS A 483 -38.69 3.16 7.38
C CYS A 483 -39.12 2.40 8.65
N GLU A 484 -38.46 2.66 9.79
CA GLU A 484 -38.78 2.09 11.10
C GLU A 484 -40.18 2.54 11.60
N GLU A 485 -40.65 3.74 11.25
CA GLU A 485 -42.03 4.15 11.50
C GLU A 485 -43.03 3.41 10.59
N ALA A 486 -42.76 3.32 9.29
CA ALA A 486 -43.65 2.66 8.35
C ALA A 486 -43.82 1.17 8.70
N ALA A 487 -42.74 0.47 9.08
CA ALA A 487 -42.78 -0.91 9.58
C ALA A 487 -43.72 -1.05 10.80
N ARG A 488 -43.59 -0.18 11.80
CA ARG A 488 -44.50 -0.16 12.98
C ARG A 488 -45.97 0.09 12.62
N ILE A 489 -46.27 0.98 11.68
CA ILE A 489 -47.66 1.26 11.25
C ILE A 489 -48.26 0.06 10.50
N LEU A 490 -47.43 -0.64 9.72
CA LEU A 490 -47.80 -1.84 8.98
C LEU A 490 -47.81 -3.12 9.84
N GLY A 491 -47.13 -3.13 10.99
CA GLY A 491 -47.04 -4.29 11.87
C GLY A 491 -46.20 -5.42 11.25
N VAL A 492 -45.13 -5.05 10.54
CA VAL A 492 -44.06 -5.94 10.07
C VAL A 492 -42.79 -5.64 10.86
N ASP A 493 -41.88 -6.62 10.97
CA ASP A 493 -40.62 -6.41 11.67
C ASP A 493 -39.66 -5.59 10.79
N LEU A 494 -39.60 -5.88 9.49
CA LEU A 494 -38.80 -5.14 8.50
C LEU A 494 -39.59 -4.90 7.20
N LEU A 495 -39.29 -3.83 6.47
CA LEU A 495 -40.03 -3.50 5.24
C LEU A 495 -39.88 -4.55 4.14
N ALA A 496 -38.80 -5.35 4.15
CA ALA A 496 -38.63 -6.48 3.25
C ALA A 496 -39.61 -7.65 3.47
N ASP A 497 -40.39 -7.64 4.56
CA ASP A 497 -41.47 -8.61 4.81
C ASP A 497 -42.72 -8.31 3.95
N ILE A 498 -42.81 -7.11 3.37
CA ILE A 498 -43.88 -6.71 2.46
C ILE A 498 -43.54 -7.30 1.07
N ALA A 499 -44.27 -8.34 0.67
CA ALA A 499 -44.09 -8.94 -0.64
C ALA A 499 -44.65 -8.01 -1.75
N PRO A 500 -44.07 -8.00 -2.97
CA PRO A 500 -44.41 -7.00 -3.99
C PRO A 500 -45.88 -6.94 -4.41
N GLN A 501 -46.61 -8.07 -4.39
CA GLN A 501 -48.04 -8.10 -4.70
C GLN A 501 -48.93 -7.45 -3.63
N ASP A 502 -48.43 -7.33 -2.39
CA ASP A 502 -49.18 -6.77 -1.25
C ASP A 502 -48.87 -5.28 -1.02
N LEU A 503 -47.97 -4.70 -1.84
CA LEU A 503 -47.49 -3.32 -1.72
C LEU A 503 -48.62 -2.29 -1.77
N ASP A 504 -49.57 -2.39 -2.70
CA ASP A 504 -50.66 -1.40 -2.82
C ASP A 504 -51.57 -1.37 -1.58
N GLU A 505 -51.82 -2.50 -0.92
CA GLU A 505 -52.55 -2.53 0.35
C GLU A 505 -51.73 -1.88 1.47
N ALA A 506 -50.42 -2.15 1.53
CA ALA A 506 -49.52 -1.53 2.49
C ALA A 506 -49.46 0.00 2.32
N LEU A 507 -49.29 0.50 1.09
CA LEU A 507 -49.28 1.93 0.80
C LEU A 507 -50.61 2.59 1.17
N GLU A 508 -51.74 1.96 0.85
CA GLU A 508 -53.05 2.50 1.22
C GLU A 508 -53.34 2.39 2.72
N ARG A 509 -52.73 1.44 3.44
CA ARG A 509 -52.77 1.41 4.92
C ARG A 509 -51.97 2.56 5.52
N LEU A 510 -50.78 2.89 4.99
CA LEU A 510 -50.01 4.06 5.45
C LEU A 510 -50.81 5.35 5.28
N ARG A 511 -51.45 5.60 4.12
CA ARG A 511 -52.29 6.79 3.89
C ARG A 511 -53.42 6.97 4.91
N ARG A 512 -53.98 5.86 5.42
CA ARG A 512 -55.09 5.87 6.38
C ARG A 512 -54.66 5.88 7.84
N SER A 513 -53.41 5.51 8.14
CA SER A 513 -52.94 5.30 9.52
C SER A 513 -51.77 6.18 9.96
N ALA A 514 -51.10 6.88 9.04
CA ALA A 514 -50.06 7.86 9.38
C ALA A 514 -50.69 9.17 9.89
N GLY A 515 -50.46 9.47 11.17
CA GLY A 515 -50.97 10.64 11.86
C GLY A 515 -50.24 10.90 13.18
N ARG A 516 -50.66 11.93 13.90
CA ARG A 516 -50.19 12.29 15.26
C ARG A 516 -51.36 12.85 16.06
N ASP A 517 -51.13 13.13 17.35
CA ASP A 517 -52.13 13.55 18.35
C ASP A 517 -53.02 14.74 17.91
N GLY A 518 -54.10 14.43 17.17
CA GLY A 518 -55.01 15.41 16.60
C GLY A 518 -55.67 14.99 15.28
N GLY A 519 -55.05 14.13 14.46
CA GLY A 519 -55.64 13.69 13.19
C GLY A 519 -54.67 13.02 12.20
N PRO A 520 -55.15 12.73 10.97
CA PRO A 520 -54.32 12.26 9.87
C PRO A 520 -53.36 13.36 9.41
N ASP A 521 -52.18 12.96 8.96
CA ASP A 521 -51.10 13.86 8.50
C ASP A 521 -50.73 13.49 7.05
N PRO A 522 -51.36 14.11 6.04
CA PRO A 522 -51.21 13.67 4.64
C PRO A 522 -49.80 13.84 4.07
N GLU A 523 -49.06 14.86 4.52
CA GLU A 523 -47.69 15.12 4.04
C GLU A 523 -46.74 14.05 4.58
N ARG A 524 -46.81 13.76 5.88
CA ARG A 524 -46.04 12.68 6.51
C ARG A 524 -46.45 11.30 5.99
N ALA A 525 -47.74 11.08 5.75
CA ALA A 525 -48.25 9.84 5.15
C ALA A 525 -47.65 9.57 3.77
N GLU A 526 -47.59 10.60 2.91
CA GLU A 526 -47.00 10.49 1.57
C GLU A 526 -45.47 10.25 1.63
N VAL A 527 -44.74 10.85 2.58
CA VAL A 527 -43.32 10.54 2.81
C VAL A 527 -43.14 9.05 3.15
N LEU A 528 -43.91 8.49 4.09
CA LEU A 528 -43.83 7.06 4.44
C LEU A 528 -44.18 6.16 3.26
N VAL A 529 -45.24 6.51 2.50
CA VAL A 529 -45.66 5.82 1.28
C VAL A 529 -44.53 5.75 0.25
N ARG A 530 -43.82 6.85 0.01
CA ARG A 530 -42.68 6.89 -0.92
C ARG A 530 -41.53 6.01 -0.44
N ARG A 531 -41.12 6.09 0.83
CA ARG A 531 -40.02 5.24 1.35
C ARG A 531 -40.34 3.74 1.26
N VAL A 532 -41.57 3.32 1.57
CA VAL A 532 -41.98 1.92 1.41
C VAL A 532 -42.06 1.50 -0.06
N ARG A 533 -42.59 2.36 -0.95
CA ARG A 533 -42.60 2.08 -2.40
C ARG A 533 -41.18 1.87 -2.93
N HIS A 534 -40.23 2.71 -2.54
CA HIS A 534 -38.83 2.54 -2.91
C HIS A 534 -38.29 1.19 -2.44
N VAL A 535 -38.30 0.93 -1.12
CA VAL A 535 -37.66 -0.26 -0.53
C VAL A 535 -38.22 -1.56 -1.11
N VAL A 536 -39.55 -1.70 -1.20
CA VAL A 536 -40.18 -2.93 -1.70
C VAL A 536 -39.90 -3.12 -3.21
N THR A 537 -39.91 -2.04 -4.00
CA THR A 537 -39.61 -2.15 -5.44
C THR A 537 -38.10 -2.29 -5.73
N GLU A 538 -37.22 -1.77 -4.89
CA GLU A 538 -35.76 -1.92 -5.03
C GLU A 538 -35.32 -3.36 -4.70
N ILE A 539 -35.91 -3.98 -3.67
CA ILE A 539 -35.71 -5.41 -3.38
C ILE A 539 -36.23 -6.27 -4.54
N ALA A 540 -37.36 -5.90 -5.15
CA ALA A 540 -37.87 -6.58 -6.34
C ALA A 540 -36.92 -6.44 -7.54
N ARG A 541 -36.47 -5.21 -7.86
CA ARG A 541 -35.46 -4.96 -8.92
C ARG A 541 -34.16 -5.71 -8.70
N THR A 542 -33.73 -5.84 -7.44
CA THR A 542 -32.51 -6.59 -7.09
C THR A 542 -32.67 -8.08 -7.39
N ARG A 543 -33.80 -8.70 -6.98
CA ARG A 543 -34.11 -10.10 -7.31
C ARG A 543 -34.25 -10.34 -8.82
N GLU A 544 -34.85 -9.38 -9.53
CA GLU A 544 -34.97 -9.44 -11.00
C GLU A 544 -33.60 -9.36 -11.68
N LEU A 545 -32.72 -8.45 -11.25
CA LEU A 545 -31.37 -8.34 -11.79
C LEU A 545 -30.54 -9.60 -11.51
N VAL A 546 -30.62 -10.19 -10.32
CA VAL A 546 -29.97 -11.47 -9.99
C VAL A 546 -30.49 -12.59 -10.92
N ALA A 547 -31.80 -12.71 -11.09
CA ALA A 547 -32.40 -13.74 -11.94
C ALA A 547 -32.10 -13.55 -13.46
N LEU A 548 -31.81 -12.32 -13.90
CA LEU A 548 -31.26 -12.04 -15.22
C LEU A 548 -29.80 -12.45 -15.30
N LEU A 549 -28.93 -11.98 -14.40
CA LEU A 549 -27.48 -12.22 -14.43
C LEU A 549 -27.06 -13.68 -14.22
N GLN A 550 -27.95 -14.55 -13.74
CA GLN A 550 -27.76 -16.00 -13.74
C GLN A 550 -27.86 -16.65 -15.13
N GLN A 551 -28.27 -15.91 -16.18
CA GLN A 551 -28.41 -16.39 -17.56
C GLN A 551 -27.11 -16.18 -18.35
N ALA A 552 -26.78 -17.11 -19.26
CA ALA A 552 -25.45 -17.16 -19.90
C ALA A 552 -25.18 -16.01 -20.87
N ASP A 553 -26.23 -15.35 -21.35
CA ASP A 553 -26.25 -14.24 -22.32
C ASP A 553 -26.73 -12.90 -21.70
N ALA A 554 -26.88 -12.84 -20.37
CA ALA A 554 -27.46 -11.72 -19.62
C ALA A 554 -26.82 -10.35 -19.87
N LEU A 555 -25.53 -10.34 -20.22
CA LEU A 555 -24.73 -9.15 -20.52
C LEU A 555 -24.64 -8.85 -22.03
N SER A 556 -25.62 -9.32 -22.81
CA SER A 556 -25.71 -9.08 -24.26
C SER A 556 -27.14 -8.79 -24.73
N GLY A 557 -27.28 -8.15 -25.89
CA GLY A 557 -28.55 -8.00 -26.60
C GLY A 557 -29.69 -7.39 -25.78
N GLU A 558 -30.88 -7.98 -25.85
CA GLU A 558 -32.07 -7.52 -25.13
C GLU A 558 -31.94 -7.70 -23.60
N ALA A 559 -31.15 -8.67 -23.14
CA ALA A 559 -30.92 -8.88 -21.71
C ALA A 559 -30.05 -7.77 -21.10
N LEU A 560 -29.01 -7.31 -21.82
CA LEU A 560 -28.21 -6.14 -21.42
C LEU A 560 -29.07 -4.87 -21.33
N ALA A 561 -30.03 -4.70 -22.25
CA ALA A 561 -30.98 -3.59 -22.21
C ALA A 561 -31.92 -3.68 -20.99
N ALA A 562 -32.33 -4.88 -20.58
CA ALA A 562 -33.12 -5.10 -19.36
C ALA A 562 -32.30 -4.82 -18.09
N VAL A 563 -31.04 -5.29 -18.02
CA VAL A 563 -30.08 -4.95 -16.95
C VAL A 563 -29.95 -3.43 -16.82
N GLY A 564 -29.76 -2.73 -17.94
CA GLY A 564 -29.67 -1.27 -17.97
C GLY A 564 -30.95 -0.55 -17.50
N ALA A 565 -32.11 -1.04 -17.92
CA ALA A 565 -33.41 -0.50 -17.48
C ALA A 565 -33.66 -0.66 -15.97
N LEU A 566 -33.18 -1.76 -15.35
CA LEU A 566 -33.26 -1.96 -13.89
C LEU A 566 -32.37 -0.98 -13.13
N MET A 567 -31.17 -0.67 -13.64
CA MET A 567 -30.30 0.36 -13.06
C MET A 567 -30.98 1.73 -13.09
N ASP A 568 -31.51 2.15 -14.25
CA ASP A 568 -32.22 3.42 -14.38
C ASP A 568 -33.46 3.50 -13.46
N ALA A 569 -34.23 2.42 -13.35
CA ALA A 569 -35.42 2.36 -12.50
C ALA A 569 -35.07 2.43 -11.00
N SER A 570 -33.91 1.91 -10.59
CA SER A 570 -33.36 2.14 -9.25
C SER A 570 -33.00 3.62 -9.05
N HIS A 571 -32.32 4.27 -10.00
CA HIS A 571 -32.01 5.70 -9.90
C HIS A 571 -33.26 6.56 -9.78
N GLU A 572 -34.28 6.34 -10.63
CA GLU A 572 -35.50 7.14 -10.61
C GLU A 572 -36.28 6.95 -9.31
N SER A 573 -36.28 5.74 -8.75
CA SER A 573 -36.87 5.49 -7.43
C SER A 573 -36.05 6.16 -6.31
N LEU A 574 -34.72 6.19 -6.39
CA LEU A 574 -33.86 6.92 -5.44
C LEU A 574 -34.04 8.45 -5.53
N ARG A 575 -34.32 8.95 -6.74
CA ARG A 575 -34.60 10.38 -7.01
C ARG A 575 -35.99 10.79 -6.52
N VAL A 576 -37.04 10.03 -6.86
CA VAL A 576 -38.45 10.43 -6.68
C VAL A 576 -39.10 9.84 -5.42
N ASP A 577 -38.86 8.55 -5.13
CA ASP A 577 -39.45 7.86 -3.97
C ASP A 577 -38.55 7.93 -2.72
N TYR A 578 -37.23 7.97 -2.89
CA TYR A 578 -36.30 8.09 -1.76
C TYR A 578 -35.76 9.50 -1.53
N GLU A 579 -35.77 10.35 -2.55
CA GLU A 579 -35.31 11.74 -2.47
C GLU A 579 -33.90 11.83 -1.83
N CYS A 580 -32.97 10.96 -2.27
CA CYS A 580 -31.59 10.91 -1.79
C CYS A 580 -30.52 11.17 -2.87
N THR A 581 -30.94 11.48 -4.11
CA THR A 581 -30.02 11.97 -5.15
C THR A 581 -29.77 13.48 -4.99
N GLY A 582 -29.19 14.12 -6.01
CA GLY A 582 -28.92 15.55 -6.04
C GLY A 582 -28.49 15.99 -7.44
N PRO A 583 -28.44 17.31 -7.73
CA PRO A 583 -28.21 17.82 -9.08
C PRO A 583 -26.96 17.26 -9.77
N GLU A 584 -25.88 17.04 -9.02
CA GLU A 584 -24.63 16.45 -9.51
C GLU A 584 -24.79 14.95 -9.88
N LEU A 585 -25.48 14.16 -9.04
CA LEU A 585 -25.75 12.74 -9.31
C LEU A 585 -26.67 12.58 -10.52
N ASP A 586 -27.77 13.34 -10.54
CA ASP A 586 -28.76 13.31 -11.63
C ASP A 586 -28.08 13.73 -12.95
N THR A 587 -27.27 14.79 -12.94
CA THR A 587 -26.49 15.24 -14.11
C THR A 587 -25.47 14.20 -14.58
N ALA A 588 -24.84 13.46 -13.66
CA ALA A 588 -23.92 12.38 -14.03
C ALA A 588 -24.65 11.22 -14.74
N VAL A 589 -25.81 10.82 -14.22
CA VAL A 589 -26.61 9.73 -14.79
C VAL A 589 -27.23 10.14 -16.13
N GLU A 590 -27.88 11.30 -16.20
CA GLU A 590 -28.49 11.81 -17.44
C GLU A 590 -27.44 11.99 -18.56
N ALA A 591 -26.27 12.57 -18.24
CA ALA A 591 -25.19 12.73 -19.21
C ALA A 591 -24.57 11.39 -19.64
N ALA A 592 -24.43 10.42 -18.72
CA ALA A 592 -23.89 9.11 -19.07
C ALA A 592 -24.86 8.32 -19.99
N ARG A 593 -26.17 8.38 -19.73
CA ARG A 593 -27.19 7.75 -20.60
C ARG A 593 -27.28 8.43 -21.96
N ALA A 594 -27.24 9.77 -21.99
CA ALA A 594 -27.20 10.53 -23.26
C ALA A 594 -25.95 10.23 -24.10
N ALA A 595 -24.85 9.80 -23.47
CA ALA A 595 -23.60 9.42 -24.11
C ALA A 595 -23.48 7.91 -24.46
N GLY A 596 -24.55 7.13 -24.29
CA GLY A 596 -24.58 5.72 -24.72
C GLY A 596 -24.23 4.67 -23.66
N ALA A 597 -24.25 5.01 -22.37
CA ALA A 597 -24.32 3.98 -21.32
C ALA A 597 -25.58 3.12 -21.48
N HIS A 598 -25.51 1.82 -21.20
CA HIS A 598 -26.63 0.87 -21.23
C HIS A 598 -27.65 1.11 -20.10
N GLY A 599 -27.17 1.52 -18.93
CA GLY A 599 -27.94 1.92 -17.75
C GLY A 599 -27.05 2.61 -16.72
N ALA A 600 -27.61 3.52 -15.90
CA ALA A 600 -26.82 4.28 -14.94
C ALA A 600 -27.62 4.72 -13.70
N ARG A 601 -26.94 4.83 -12.56
CA ARG A 601 -27.55 5.21 -11.26
C ARG A 601 -26.53 5.77 -10.27
N MET A 602 -26.99 6.46 -9.23
CA MET A 602 -26.18 6.71 -8.02
C MET A 602 -25.78 5.39 -7.33
N THR A 603 -24.73 5.38 -6.50
CA THR A 603 -24.35 4.22 -5.67
C THR A 603 -23.97 4.63 -4.25
N GLY A 604 -24.28 3.79 -3.26
CA GLY A 604 -24.08 4.09 -1.83
C GLY A 604 -25.16 5.00 -1.24
N GLY A 605 -24.85 5.69 -0.13
CA GLY A 605 -25.84 6.37 0.72
C GLY A 605 -26.51 7.64 0.17
N GLY A 606 -26.16 8.08 -1.04
CA GLY A 606 -26.70 9.31 -1.66
C GLY A 606 -26.18 10.61 -1.04
N PHE A 607 -26.89 11.71 -1.29
CA PHE A 607 -26.58 13.06 -0.80
C PHE A 607 -25.18 13.57 -1.18
N GLY A 608 -24.68 13.14 -2.35
CA GLY A 608 -23.31 13.35 -2.83
C GLY A 608 -22.70 12.04 -3.35
N GLY A 609 -21.38 11.90 -3.31
CA GLY A 609 -20.70 10.63 -3.56
C GLY A 609 -20.54 10.30 -5.04
N SER A 610 -20.92 9.09 -5.46
CA SER A 610 -20.67 8.57 -6.81
C SER A 610 -21.92 8.08 -7.53
N ALA A 611 -21.89 8.16 -8.87
CA ALA A 611 -22.72 7.37 -9.76
C ALA A 611 -21.94 6.22 -10.39
N ILE A 612 -22.66 5.27 -10.99
CA ILE A 612 -22.16 4.16 -11.80
C ILE A 612 -22.93 4.12 -13.13
N ALA A 613 -22.23 3.83 -14.21
CA ALA A 613 -22.80 3.66 -15.55
C ALA A 613 -22.23 2.39 -16.19
N LEU A 614 -23.10 1.48 -16.61
CA LEU A 614 -22.73 0.30 -17.38
C LEU A 614 -22.54 0.72 -18.85
N VAL A 615 -21.35 0.52 -19.40
CA VAL A 615 -20.95 1.05 -20.72
C VAL A 615 -20.18 -0.02 -21.50
N ASP A 616 -20.12 0.13 -22.82
CA ASP A 616 -19.10 -0.57 -23.61
C ASP A 616 -17.71 -0.07 -23.20
N ALA A 617 -16.73 -0.97 -23.06
CA ALA A 617 -15.40 -0.62 -22.53
C ALA A 617 -14.67 0.41 -23.43
N GLU A 618 -14.90 0.36 -24.74
CA GLU A 618 -14.36 1.34 -25.70
C GLU A 618 -15.05 2.72 -25.60
N ALA A 619 -16.28 2.78 -25.09
CA ALA A 619 -17.06 4.02 -24.95
C ALA A 619 -16.72 4.81 -23.67
N VAL A 620 -16.04 4.21 -22.68
CA VAL A 620 -15.63 4.87 -21.41
C VAL A 620 -15.06 6.29 -21.61
N PRO A 621 -14.13 6.56 -22.56
CA PRO A 621 -13.57 7.89 -22.74
C PRO A 621 -14.55 8.90 -23.37
N GLU A 622 -15.60 8.45 -24.07
CA GLU A 622 -16.68 9.29 -24.60
C GLU A 622 -17.67 9.67 -23.51
N VAL A 623 -18.16 8.68 -22.77
CA VAL A 623 -19.09 8.86 -21.65
C VAL A 623 -18.49 9.79 -20.59
N ALA A 624 -17.22 9.59 -20.21
CA ALA A 624 -16.54 10.49 -19.28
C ALA A 624 -16.41 11.94 -19.80
N ARG A 625 -16.12 12.14 -21.10
CA ARG A 625 -16.06 13.48 -21.71
C ARG A 625 -17.42 14.17 -21.69
N ALA A 626 -18.50 13.46 -22.02
CA ALA A 626 -19.86 13.99 -22.00
C ALA A 626 -20.29 14.42 -20.58
N VAL A 627 -20.00 13.60 -19.57
CA VAL A 627 -20.26 13.92 -18.16
C VAL A 627 -19.47 15.16 -17.70
N VAL A 628 -18.17 15.27 -18.03
CA VAL A 628 -17.38 16.48 -17.74
C VAL A 628 -17.97 17.72 -18.41
N GLN A 629 -18.44 17.61 -19.66
CA GLN A 629 -19.06 18.73 -20.38
C GLN A 629 -20.40 19.14 -19.75
N ALA A 630 -21.22 18.18 -19.30
CA ALA A 630 -22.48 18.44 -18.60
C ALA A 630 -22.22 19.17 -17.26
N TYR A 631 -21.27 18.68 -16.46
CA TYR A 631 -20.84 19.31 -15.21
C TYR A 631 -20.33 20.74 -15.41
N ALA A 632 -19.49 20.96 -16.43
CA ALA A 632 -19.00 22.29 -16.77
C ALA A 632 -20.11 23.25 -17.25
N THR A 633 -21.17 22.71 -17.86
CA THR A 633 -22.36 23.48 -18.30
C THR A 633 -23.27 23.83 -17.11
N ALA A 634 -23.39 22.93 -16.13
CA ALA A 634 -24.14 23.15 -14.89
C ALA A 634 -23.38 24.01 -13.86
N GLY A 635 -22.07 24.16 -14.00
CA GLY A 635 -21.21 24.94 -13.10
C GLY A 635 -20.66 24.15 -11.90
N PHE A 636 -20.70 22.81 -11.96
CA PHE A 636 -20.22 21.92 -10.90
C PHE A 636 -18.68 21.76 -10.92
N ARG A 637 -18.14 21.23 -9.82
CA ARG A 637 -16.73 20.84 -9.72
C ARG A 637 -16.45 19.68 -10.69
N PRO A 638 -15.33 19.65 -11.44
CA PRO A 638 -15.03 18.54 -12.33
C PRO A 638 -15.06 17.18 -11.60
N PRO A 639 -15.81 16.18 -12.11
CA PRO A 639 -15.91 14.86 -11.49
C PRO A 639 -14.64 14.03 -11.76
N ALA A 640 -14.44 12.99 -10.95
CA ALA A 640 -13.40 11.98 -11.15
C ALA A 640 -14.01 10.66 -11.61
N PHE A 641 -13.22 9.81 -12.27
CA PHE A 641 -13.69 8.58 -12.90
C PHE A 641 -12.85 7.37 -12.51
N LEU A 642 -13.48 6.22 -12.31
CA LEU A 642 -12.82 4.94 -12.04
C LEU A 642 -13.53 3.81 -12.81
N ASN A 643 -12.78 2.78 -13.20
CA ASN A 643 -13.39 1.55 -13.73
C ASN A 643 -13.60 0.53 -12.59
N ALA A 644 -14.80 -0.05 -12.50
CA ALA A 644 -15.22 -1.01 -11.49
C ALA A 644 -15.48 -2.39 -12.10
N LEU A 645 -14.41 -3.09 -12.50
CA LEU A 645 -14.47 -4.51 -12.83
C LEU A 645 -14.49 -5.34 -11.53
N PRO A 646 -15.30 -6.41 -11.40
CA PRO A 646 -15.40 -7.17 -10.15
C PRO A 646 -14.10 -7.92 -9.82
N GLY A 647 -13.41 -7.47 -8.76
CA GLY A 647 -12.11 -7.98 -8.36
C GLY A 647 -12.14 -9.05 -7.27
N ALA A 648 -11.01 -9.72 -7.06
CA ALA A 648 -10.80 -10.64 -5.95
C ALA A 648 -10.94 -9.94 -4.56
N PRO A 649 -11.44 -10.64 -3.53
CA PRO A 649 -11.66 -10.10 -2.18
C PRO A 649 -10.35 -9.87 -1.42
N ALA A 650 -10.45 -9.41 -0.18
CA ALA A 650 -9.30 -9.20 0.71
C ALA A 650 -8.43 -10.45 0.91
N GLY A 651 -7.11 -10.25 1.00
CA GLY A 651 -6.11 -11.29 1.31
C GLY A 651 -4.67 -10.83 1.13
N ARG A 652 -3.75 -11.79 1.05
CA ARG A 652 -2.29 -11.55 0.91
C ARG A 652 -1.87 -11.36 -0.55
N LEU A 653 -0.87 -10.49 -0.77
CA LEU A 653 -0.24 -10.17 -2.05
C LEU A 653 1.17 -10.78 -2.18
N ALA A 654 1.94 -10.70 -1.09
CA ALA A 654 3.31 -11.17 -0.93
C ALA A 654 3.51 -11.55 0.54
#